data_AF-A0A8H8A382-F1
#
_entry.id   AF-A0A8H8A382-F1
#
_cell.length_a   1.000
_cell.length_b   1.000
_cell.length_c   1.000
_cell.angle_alpha   90.00
_cell.angle_beta   90.00
_cell.angle_gamma   90.00
#
_symmetry.space_group_name_H-M   'P 1'
#
loop_
_entity.id
_entity.type
_entity.pdbx_description
1 polymer ?
#
loop_
_entity_poly.entity_id
_entity_poly.type
_entity_poly.pdbx_seq_one_letter_code
_entity_poly.pdbx_strand_id
1 'polypeptide(L)'
;MVKSQLKQLKTALKEAGIPTSNRRTKKKKNRKNLIDRTSILENIRSQFNHYEKKINRVKHDVGGRKLRGIEGRPMKSYQAGEEKRKKTILVDMLRRNKEGGIIDRRFGEHNTHLSLEEKMLRRYAVEKQKLHKKSNIYNLEEDDDLGYFGESFEEIEDFNVINVDDENNYGNIDFETVKDMHFGGFENSEQDKKKTKSEVMKEIIAKSKIRKYERQKIKDDDEIEREMIDAELNNLRSLLSRNDNFIELETKEKQSNKDIQYDLSVKELSYEKRAYPSARTKTEEEIAQEKAEELQKLEEERLKRMKYEDFSENENIENSGIFFSEEDNLEDDFINDDNNQTDNDTEFYSFEKETPEKYEYEKTNGIPHNVNNIENSSNLDKRETIGNLTCDNIVHKSEDTAFESFDKFYNFDSEKKKKSIAYVYPCPSSILEFLSILKNINQEDIPKVVNRIKILYHPSLHPLNKEKLQSFIVVLLDLILYLSEKKRASLSTLDMLSEHLRDLSTKYPEMAYNAFHKKLKSFREKLNQLLSSKKEDKLSILIQDLVLLRLIGVIFPTSDLSHVIVTPTLLIMGQLLSQLEIVSLGDICLKLYLITLFAEYINLSQRVVPEVIHALLNIIKILFQKNKKKLDKKNKSINSENKFFDLLCEPRILKISDIYSNDDKNKELEVSLFKTTAQLIDNYANLWNGKPAFIEIFSPCLNLLKLFSSKILLSPKLQMEIDSINQRIAKLLHFSFQSRKPLMLQAHKPIPIPSFIPKFEDEYSLDRKSYDPDRERAESTKLKFQYRDNKRSAIRMLRRDAQFIARETKKIQKEKDIKYAAKMKKIHGQLTQEN
;
A
#
# COMPACT_ATOMS: atom_id res chain seq x y z
N MET A 1 -65.70 11.26 -15.50
CA MET A 1 -66.54 10.03 -15.57
C MET A 1 -66.02 9.11 -16.66
N VAL A 2 -65.74 7.84 -16.33
CA VAL A 2 -65.33 6.83 -17.30
C VAL A 2 -66.45 6.63 -18.33
N LYS A 3 -66.16 6.77 -19.62
CA LYS A 3 -67.18 6.59 -20.69
C LYS A 3 -67.65 5.13 -20.68
N SER A 4 -68.96 4.88 -20.81
CA SER A 4 -69.52 3.52 -20.97
C SER A 4 -68.85 2.77 -22.13
N GLN A 5 -68.65 1.45 -21.98
CA GLN A 5 -68.05 0.58 -23.00
C GLN A 5 -68.81 0.65 -24.34
N LEU A 6 -70.14 0.80 -24.32
CA LEU A 6 -70.96 0.99 -25.52
C LEU A 6 -70.61 2.31 -26.23
N LYS A 7 -70.39 3.39 -25.46
CA LYS A 7 -70.03 4.70 -25.99
C LYS A 7 -68.62 4.66 -26.59
N GLN A 8 -67.68 4.01 -25.92
CA GLN A 8 -66.31 3.79 -26.40
C GLN A 8 -66.28 2.94 -27.69
N LEU A 9 -67.11 1.90 -27.79
CA LEU A 9 -67.22 1.07 -28.98
C LEU A 9 -67.79 1.85 -30.16
N LYS A 10 -68.86 2.64 -29.92
CA LYS A 10 -69.43 3.51 -30.96
C LYS A 10 -68.43 4.57 -31.45
N THR A 11 -67.62 5.15 -30.56
CA THR A 11 -66.56 6.10 -30.95
C THR A 11 -65.45 5.40 -31.74
N ALA A 12 -64.98 4.23 -31.29
CA ALA A 12 -63.95 3.46 -31.99
C ALA A 12 -64.40 3.00 -33.40
N LEU A 13 -65.65 2.55 -33.55
CA LEU A 13 -66.21 2.21 -34.87
C LEU A 13 -66.34 3.43 -35.79
N LYS A 14 -66.70 4.60 -35.22
CA LYS A 14 -66.80 5.85 -35.97
C LYS A 14 -65.43 6.36 -36.41
N GLU A 15 -64.42 6.28 -35.53
CA GLU A 15 -63.01 6.62 -35.82
C GLU A 15 -62.41 5.67 -36.87
N ALA A 16 -62.76 4.38 -36.82
CA ALA A 16 -62.37 3.39 -37.83
C ALA A 16 -63.13 3.52 -39.18
N GLY A 17 -64.05 4.48 -39.32
CA GLY A 17 -64.80 4.72 -40.56
C GLY A 17 -65.82 3.62 -40.89
N ILE A 18 -66.27 2.86 -39.90
CA ILE A 18 -67.25 1.78 -40.05
C ILE A 18 -68.64 2.35 -39.76
N PRO A 19 -69.52 2.44 -40.77
CA PRO A 19 -70.81 3.10 -40.59
C PRO A 19 -71.72 2.30 -39.65
N THR A 20 -72.25 2.98 -38.63
CA THR A 20 -73.23 2.43 -37.67
C THR A 20 -74.69 2.71 -38.07
N SER A 21 -74.91 3.32 -39.25
CA SER A 21 -76.22 3.72 -39.77
C SER A 21 -76.38 3.32 -41.25
N ASN A 22 -77.58 2.87 -41.64
CA ASN A 22 -77.92 2.37 -42.99
C ASN A 22 -78.08 3.47 -44.07
N ARG A 23 -77.65 4.71 -43.86
CA ARG A 23 -77.77 5.77 -44.88
C ARG A 23 -76.80 5.53 -46.05
N ARG A 24 -77.33 5.02 -47.17
CA ARG A 24 -76.63 4.85 -48.45
C ARG A 24 -76.15 6.20 -48.97
N THR A 25 -74.86 6.51 -48.82
CA THR A 25 -74.20 7.59 -49.58
C THR A 25 -73.50 6.98 -50.79
N LYS A 26 -73.73 7.56 -51.97
CA LYS A 26 -73.10 7.14 -53.24
C LYS A 26 -71.59 7.46 -53.18
N LYS A 27 -70.76 6.51 -52.71
CA LYS A 27 -69.29 6.56 -52.87
C LYS A 27 -68.79 5.26 -53.53
N LYS A 28 -67.86 5.42 -54.49
CA LYS A 28 -67.25 4.37 -55.33
C LYS A 28 -66.67 3.22 -54.47
N LYS A 29 -66.98 1.98 -54.86
CA LYS A 29 -66.46 0.75 -54.23
C LYS A 29 -65.00 0.51 -54.64
N ASN A 30 -64.03 0.85 -53.79
CA ASN A 30 -62.67 0.30 -53.86
C ASN A 30 -62.62 -1.04 -53.12
N ARG A 31 -62.42 -2.14 -53.85
CA ARG A 31 -62.36 -3.53 -53.32
C ARG A 31 -61.07 -3.84 -52.52
N LYS A 32 -60.03 -2.99 -52.58
CA LYS A 32 -58.73 -3.22 -51.93
C LYS A 32 -58.71 -3.01 -50.40
N ASN A 33 -59.72 -2.37 -49.80
CA ASN A 33 -59.75 -2.06 -48.36
C ASN A 33 -60.53 -3.09 -47.50
N LEU A 34 -60.85 -4.27 -48.05
CA LEU A 34 -61.60 -5.31 -47.32
C LEU A 34 -60.74 -6.01 -46.26
N ILE A 35 -59.46 -6.24 -46.57
CA ILE A 35 -58.49 -6.91 -45.69
C ILE A 35 -58.13 -6.01 -44.49
N ASP A 36 -57.98 -4.70 -44.73
CA ASP A 36 -57.74 -3.71 -43.66
C ASP A 36 -58.97 -3.55 -42.75
N ARG A 37 -60.18 -3.67 -43.29
CA ARG A 37 -61.41 -3.61 -42.49
C ARG A 37 -61.57 -4.81 -41.57
N THR A 38 -61.23 -6.01 -42.04
CA THR A 38 -61.30 -7.22 -41.21
C THR A 38 -60.28 -7.16 -40.08
N SER A 39 -59.05 -6.72 -40.33
CA SER A 39 -58.01 -6.60 -39.28
C SER A 39 -58.36 -5.51 -38.26
N ILE A 40 -58.88 -4.35 -38.71
CA ILE A 40 -59.35 -3.28 -37.83
C ILE A 40 -60.53 -3.77 -36.97
N LEU A 41 -61.50 -4.48 -37.56
CA LEU A 41 -62.62 -5.06 -36.81
C LEU A 41 -62.16 -6.12 -35.81
N GLU A 42 -61.19 -6.95 -36.15
CA GLU A 42 -60.58 -7.92 -35.24
C GLU A 42 -59.85 -7.24 -34.08
N ASN A 43 -59.13 -6.15 -34.35
CA ASN A 43 -58.48 -5.35 -33.33
C ASN A 43 -59.51 -4.75 -32.37
N ILE A 44 -60.59 -4.14 -32.89
CA ILE A 44 -61.69 -3.61 -32.08
C ILE A 44 -62.35 -4.73 -31.27
N ARG A 45 -62.65 -5.89 -31.88
CA ARG A 45 -63.20 -7.05 -31.16
C ARG A 45 -62.28 -7.51 -30.02
N SER A 46 -60.97 -7.57 -30.26
CA SER A 46 -59.98 -8.01 -29.27
C SER A 46 -59.71 -6.99 -28.15
N GLN A 47 -59.97 -5.71 -28.42
CA GLN A 47 -59.83 -4.61 -27.46
C GLN A 47 -61.06 -4.52 -26.56
N PHE A 48 -62.26 -4.69 -27.12
CA PHE A 48 -63.50 -4.60 -26.35
C PHE A 48 -63.87 -5.91 -25.63
N ASN A 49 -63.35 -7.06 -26.06
CA ASN A 49 -63.59 -8.34 -25.38
C ASN A 49 -62.59 -8.58 -24.24
N HIS A 50 -62.93 -8.05 -23.06
CA HIS A 50 -62.09 -8.12 -21.86
C HIS A 50 -62.12 -9.51 -21.19
N TYR A 51 -63.21 -10.28 -21.34
CA TYR A 51 -63.39 -11.57 -20.66
C TYR A 51 -62.54 -12.70 -21.26
N GLU A 52 -62.00 -12.53 -22.46
CA GLU A 52 -61.03 -13.46 -23.05
C GLU A 52 -59.62 -13.32 -22.48
N LYS A 53 -59.31 -12.18 -21.84
CA LYS A 53 -58.01 -11.86 -21.26
C LYS A 53 -58.12 -11.85 -19.74
N LYS A 54 -57.18 -12.51 -19.07
CA LYS A 54 -56.96 -12.36 -17.63
C LYS A 54 -55.83 -11.35 -17.43
N ILE A 55 -56.11 -10.24 -16.75
CA ILE A 55 -55.13 -9.20 -16.43
C ILE A 55 -54.86 -9.26 -14.93
N ASN A 56 -53.59 -9.36 -14.55
CA ASN A 56 -53.13 -9.27 -13.16
C ASN A 56 -52.63 -7.85 -12.88
N ARG A 57 -52.92 -7.33 -11.69
CA ARG A 57 -52.40 -6.02 -11.25
C ARG A 57 -50.90 -6.11 -11.01
N VAL A 58 -50.15 -5.19 -11.61
CA VAL A 58 -48.72 -5.00 -11.35
C VAL A 58 -48.52 -4.43 -9.96
N LYS A 59 -47.61 -5.02 -9.17
CA LYS A 59 -47.30 -4.56 -7.80
C LYS A 59 -46.29 -3.41 -7.77
N HIS A 60 -45.27 -3.49 -8.63
CA HIS A 60 -44.21 -2.49 -8.77
C HIS A 60 -44.12 -2.09 -10.24
N ASP A 61 -44.25 -0.80 -10.52
CA ASP A 61 -44.13 -0.29 -11.88
C ASP A 61 -42.66 -0.18 -12.27
N VAL A 62 -42.23 -0.99 -13.24
CA VAL A 62 -40.86 -0.97 -13.76
C VAL A 62 -40.93 -0.48 -15.20
N GLY A 63 -40.58 0.78 -15.41
CA GLY A 63 -40.64 1.44 -16.71
C GLY A 63 -39.90 0.65 -17.81
N GLY A 64 -40.49 0.60 -19.00
CA GLY A 64 -39.87 0.02 -20.20
C GLY A 64 -39.81 -1.51 -20.27
N ARG A 65 -40.26 -2.26 -19.25
CA ARG A 65 -40.25 -3.74 -19.26
C ARG A 65 -41.65 -4.33 -19.31
N LYS A 66 -41.90 -5.22 -20.28
CA LYS A 66 -43.11 -6.05 -20.32
C LYS A 66 -42.96 -7.20 -19.33
N LEU A 67 -43.54 -7.08 -18.13
CA LEU A 67 -43.48 -8.16 -17.14
C LEU A 67 -44.30 -9.37 -17.62
N ARG A 68 -43.67 -10.54 -17.60
CA ARG A 68 -44.31 -11.80 -17.99
C ARG A 68 -45.38 -12.17 -16.97
N GLY A 69 -46.60 -12.46 -17.44
CA GLY A 69 -47.71 -12.89 -16.59
C GLY A 69 -48.64 -11.77 -16.13
N ILE A 70 -48.48 -10.53 -16.62
CA ILE A 70 -49.49 -9.46 -16.49
C ILE A 70 -50.75 -9.86 -17.25
N GLU A 71 -50.63 -10.30 -18.50
CA GLU A 71 -51.75 -10.73 -19.33
C GLU A 71 -51.68 -12.24 -19.63
N GLY A 72 -52.82 -12.93 -19.53
CA GLY A 72 -53.00 -14.32 -19.93
C GLY A 72 -54.27 -14.50 -20.75
N ARG A 73 -54.29 -15.49 -21.66
CA ARG A 73 -55.47 -15.83 -22.49
C ARG A 73 -56.02 -17.21 -22.10
N PRO A 74 -56.83 -17.31 -21.03
CA PRO A 74 -57.27 -18.59 -20.49
C PRO A 74 -58.05 -19.42 -21.52
N MET A 75 -58.99 -18.82 -22.26
CA MET A 75 -59.83 -19.55 -23.22
C MET A 75 -59.01 -20.19 -24.35
N LYS A 76 -58.09 -19.42 -24.95
CA LYS A 76 -57.18 -19.95 -25.99
C LYS A 76 -56.28 -21.06 -25.45
N SER A 77 -55.76 -20.91 -24.23
CA SER A 77 -54.95 -21.96 -23.59
C SER A 77 -55.76 -23.22 -23.29
N TYR A 78 -57.04 -23.06 -22.92
CA TYR A 78 -57.94 -24.18 -22.66
C TYR A 78 -58.29 -24.90 -23.96
N GLN A 79 -58.62 -24.16 -25.02
CA GLN A 79 -58.88 -24.70 -26.36
C GLN A 79 -57.67 -25.47 -26.90
N ALA A 80 -56.47 -24.87 -26.88
CA ALA A 80 -55.25 -25.55 -27.32
C ALA A 80 -54.98 -26.82 -26.50
N GLY A 81 -55.24 -26.78 -25.19
CA GLY A 81 -55.15 -27.96 -24.33
C GLY A 81 -56.18 -29.04 -24.67
N GLU A 82 -57.41 -28.66 -25.02
CA GLU A 82 -58.46 -29.60 -25.41
C GLU A 82 -58.17 -30.23 -26.78
N GLU A 83 -57.72 -29.43 -27.76
CA GLU A 83 -57.27 -29.91 -29.07
C GLU A 83 -56.11 -30.89 -28.94
N LYS A 84 -55.15 -30.61 -28.03
CA LYS A 84 -54.05 -31.53 -27.76
C LYS A 84 -54.57 -32.87 -27.22
N ARG A 85 -55.52 -32.87 -26.28
CA ARG A 85 -56.14 -34.11 -25.76
C ARG A 85 -56.94 -34.86 -26.81
N LYS A 86 -57.65 -34.16 -27.71
CA LYS A 86 -58.33 -34.77 -28.86
C LYS A 86 -57.35 -35.44 -29.82
N LYS A 87 -56.15 -34.88 -29.98
CA LYS A 87 -55.10 -35.47 -30.83
C LYS A 87 -54.36 -36.62 -30.16
N THR A 88 -54.22 -36.61 -28.83
CA THR A 88 -53.50 -37.65 -28.08
C THR A 88 -54.48 -38.61 -27.39
N ILE A 89 -55.03 -38.23 -26.24
CA ILE A 89 -55.85 -39.08 -25.36
C ILE A 89 -57.04 -39.70 -26.08
N LEU A 90 -57.77 -38.94 -26.91
CA LEU A 90 -58.92 -39.50 -27.66
C LEU A 90 -58.44 -40.55 -28.65
N VAL A 91 -57.33 -40.30 -29.34
CA VAL A 91 -56.74 -41.26 -30.28
C VAL A 91 -56.28 -42.51 -29.55
N ASP A 92 -55.65 -42.36 -28.38
CA ASP A 92 -55.23 -43.48 -27.53
C ASP A 92 -56.44 -44.28 -27.01
N MET A 93 -57.52 -43.60 -26.61
CA MET A 93 -58.78 -44.24 -26.21
C MET A 93 -59.40 -45.06 -27.35
N LEU A 94 -59.39 -44.54 -28.58
CA LEU A 94 -59.89 -45.26 -29.76
C LEU A 94 -58.98 -46.45 -30.13
N ARG A 95 -57.68 -46.33 -29.88
CA ARG A 95 -56.67 -47.36 -30.17
C ARG A 95 -56.45 -48.37 -29.04
N ARG A 96 -57.15 -48.25 -27.91
CA ARG A 96 -56.94 -49.08 -26.71
C ARG A 96 -56.91 -50.59 -26.97
N ASN A 97 -57.68 -51.08 -27.95
CA ASN A 97 -57.76 -52.49 -28.30
C ASN A 97 -57.09 -52.80 -29.66
N LYS A 98 -56.16 -51.96 -30.11
CA LYS A 98 -55.42 -52.15 -31.37
C LYS A 98 -54.01 -52.65 -31.07
N GLU A 99 -53.70 -53.85 -31.55
CA GLU A 99 -52.37 -54.44 -31.46
C GLU A 99 -51.62 -54.24 -32.80
N GLY A 100 -50.34 -53.88 -32.72
CA GLY A 100 -49.50 -53.58 -33.89
C GLY A 100 -49.68 -52.16 -34.48
N GLY A 101 -48.62 -51.66 -35.11
CA GLY A 101 -48.58 -50.34 -35.75
C GLY A 101 -47.48 -50.27 -36.81
N ILE A 102 -47.64 -49.37 -37.77
CA ILE A 102 -46.62 -49.12 -38.79
C ILE A 102 -45.45 -48.42 -38.08
N ILE A 103 -44.31 -49.12 -38.00
CA ILE A 103 -43.06 -48.53 -37.51
C ILE A 103 -42.39 -47.85 -38.69
N ASP A 104 -42.65 -46.55 -38.85
CA ASP A 104 -42.05 -45.77 -39.92
C ASP A 104 -40.60 -45.39 -39.60
N ARG A 105 -39.66 -46.15 -40.17
CA ARG A 105 -38.21 -45.91 -40.04
C ARG A 105 -37.68 -44.87 -41.03
N ARG A 106 -38.53 -44.22 -41.83
CA ARG A 106 -38.08 -43.19 -42.79
C ARG A 106 -37.55 -41.97 -42.04
N PHE A 107 -36.37 -41.51 -42.45
CA PHE A 107 -35.68 -40.39 -41.81
C PHE A 107 -36.56 -39.14 -41.79
N GLY A 108 -36.65 -38.50 -40.62
CA GLY A 108 -37.34 -37.22 -40.41
C GLY A 108 -38.87 -37.25 -40.53
N GLU A 109 -39.54 -38.40 -40.70
CA GLU A 109 -41.01 -38.46 -40.82
C GLU A 109 -41.69 -37.88 -39.56
N HIS A 110 -41.16 -38.21 -38.37
CA HIS A 110 -41.68 -37.79 -37.07
C HIS A 110 -41.28 -36.36 -36.64
N ASN A 111 -40.36 -35.71 -37.36
CA ASN A 111 -39.91 -34.36 -37.03
C ASN A 111 -40.83 -33.33 -37.70
N THR A 112 -41.57 -32.55 -36.91
CA THR A 112 -42.49 -31.50 -37.39
C THR A 112 -41.78 -30.24 -37.89
N HIS A 113 -40.49 -30.10 -37.62
CA HIS A 113 -39.69 -28.92 -37.95
C HIS A 113 -39.07 -28.93 -39.35
N LEU A 114 -39.04 -30.09 -40.02
CA LEU A 114 -38.51 -30.20 -41.38
C LEU A 114 -39.64 -30.03 -42.40
N SER A 115 -39.42 -29.23 -43.44
CA SER A 115 -40.36 -29.10 -44.54
C SER A 115 -40.44 -30.41 -45.35
N LEU A 116 -41.51 -30.59 -46.13
CA LEU A 116 -41.68 -31.80 -46.94
C LEU A 116 -40.55 -31.95 -47.98
N GLU A 117 -40.02 -30.81 -48.45
CA GLU A 117 -38.91 -30.71 -49.39
C GLU A 117 -37.56 -31.02 -48.71
N GLU A 118 -37.32 -30.50 -47.50
CA GLU A 118 -36.11 -30.83 -46.72
C GLU A 118 -36.08 -32.30 -46.29
N LYS A 119 -37.24 -32.90 -46.01
CA LYS A 119 -37.35 -34.34 -45.73
C LYS A 119 -37.00 -35.17 -46.96
N MET A 120 -37.48 -34.79 -48.15
CA MET A 120 -37.17 -35.47 -49.41
C MET A 120 -35.68 -35.36 -49.74
N LEU A 121 -35.10 -34.17 -49.57
CA LEU A 121 -33.69 -33.92 -49.85
C LEU A 121 -32.74 -34.67 -48.90
N ARG A 122 -33.05 -34.71 -47.59
CA ARG A 122 -32.28 -35.53 -46.65
C ARG A 122 -32.44 -37.03 -46.88
N ARG A 123 -33.63 -37.49 -47.28
CA ARG A 123 -33.83 -38.90 -47.67
C ARG A 123 -33.00 -39.25 -48.90
N TYR A 124 -32.99 -38.37 -49.90
CA TYR A 124 -32.18 -38.50 -51.11
C TYR A 124 -30.67 -38.50 -50.78
N ALA A 125 -30.22 -37.63 -49.88
CA ALA A 125 -28.83 -37.59 -49.42
C ALA A 125 -28.43 -38.88 -48.70
N VAL A 126 -29.25 -39.38 -47.77
CA VAL A 126 -29.00 -40.65 -47.06
C VAL A 126 -29.07 -41.85 -48.02
N GLU A 127 -29.94 -41.82 -49.02
CA GLU A 127 -30.05 -42.86 -50.06
C GLU A 127 -28.82 -42.87 -50.97
N LYS A 128 -28.34 -41.69 -51.40
CA LYS A 128 -27.06 -41.52 -52.11
C LYS A 128 -25.88 -42.05 -51.28
N GLN A 129 -25.78 -41.70 -50.00
CA GLN A 129 -24.73 -42.19 -49.11
C GLN A 129 -24.77 -43.72 -48.95
N LYS A 130 -25.96 -44.34 -48.84
CA LYS A 130 -26.11 -45.80 -48.80
C LYS A 130 -25.72 -46.49 -50.11
N LEU A 131 -25.93 -45.84 -51.26
CA LEU A 131 -25.47 -46.35 -52.55
C LEU A 131 -23.94 -46.30 -52.66
N HIS A 132 -23.30 -45.21 -52.21
CA HIS A 132 -21.85 -45.11 -52.12
C HIS A 132 -21.23 -46.15 -51.16
N LYS A 133 -21.86 -46.44 -50.02
CA LYS A 133 -21.41 -47.54 -49.13
C LYS A 133 -21.57 -48.94 -49.74
N LYS A 134 -22.43 -49.13 -50.76
CA LYS A 134 -22.56 -50.40 -51.49
C LYS A 134 -21.56 -50.54 -52.65
N SER A 135 -21.07 -49.45 -53.23
CA SER A 135 -20.00 -49.52 -54.24
C SER A 135 -18.64 -49.89 -53.65
N ASN A 136 -18.42 -49.62 -52.35
CA ASN A 136 -17.19 -49.97 -51.64
C ASN A 136 -17.09 -51.47 -51.25
N ILE A 137 -18.00 -52.35 -51.71
CA ILE A 137 -17.93 -53.80 -51.45
C ILE A 137 -17.03 -54.53 -52.49
N TYR A 138 -16.67 -53.88 -53.59
CA TYR A 138 -15.86 -54.47 -54.67
C TYR A 138 -14.43 -53.91 -54.77
N ASN A 139 -13.98 -53.10 -53.83
CA ASN A 139 -12.60 -52.63 -53.77
C ASN A 139 -11.81 -53.55 -52.83
N LEU A 140 -10.96 -54.41 -53.40
CA LEU A 140 -10.23 -55.50 -52.73
C LEU A 140 -8.81 -55.11 -52.27
N GLU A 141 -8.52 -53.81 -52.08
CA GLU A 141 -7.15 -53.32 -51.79
C GLU A 141 -7.01 -52.50 -50.49
N GLU A 142 -7.92 -52.62 -49.52
CA GLU A 142 -7.69 -52.05 -48.19
C GLU A 142 -8.11 -53.07 -47.11
N ASP A 143 -7.21 -54.01 -46.84
CA ASP A 143 -7.21 -54.80 -45.62
C ASP A 143 -6.64 -53.96 -44.47
N ASP A 144 -7.22 -54.20 -43.29
CA ASP A 144 -6.81 -53.76 -41.95
C ASP A 144 -7.26 -52.36 -41.48
N ASP A 145 -8.47 -52.33 -40.88
CA ASP A 145 -8.65 -51.66 -39.59
C ASP A 145 -9.82 -52.26 -38.78
N LEU A 146 -9.45 -53.22 -37.93
CA LEU A 146 -10.24 -53.71 -36.80
C LEU A 146 -10.08 -52.76 -35.61
N GLY A 147 -11.11 -51.96 -35.32
CA GLY A 147 -11.17 -51.05 -34.16
C GLY A 147 -12.47 -51.18 -33.34
N TYR A 148 -12.30 -51.30 -32.02
CA TYR A 148 -13.27 -51.68 -30.99
C TYR A 148 -14.48 -50.72 -30.86
N PHE A 149 -15.70 -51.28 -30.80
CA PHE A 149 -17.01 -50.63 -30.53
C PHE A 149 -17.71 -49.82 -31.64
N GLY A 150 -17.33 -50.00 -32.91
CA GLY A 150 -18.29 -49.89 -34.03
C GLY A 150 -18.77 -48.49 -34.45
N GLU A 151 -18.03 -47.41 -34.19
CA GLU A 151 -18.27 -46.09 -34.79
C GLU A 151 -17.14 -45.75 -35.79
N SER A 152 -17.52 -45.37 -37.02
CA SER A 152 -16.59 -44.93 -38.08
C SER A 152 -16.23 -43.45 -37.87
N PHE A 153 -14.94 -43.12 -37.96
CA PHE A 153 -14.39 -41.78 -37.66
C PHE A 153 -14.64 -40.68 -38.72
N GLU A 154 -15.43 -40.94 -39.76
CA GLU A 154 -15.57 -40.03 -40.92
C GLU A 154 -16.62 -38.90 -40.77
N GLU A 155 -17.27 -38.71 -39.61
CA GLU A 155 -18.40 -37.75 -39.49
C GLU A 155 -18.04 -36.35 -38.95
N ILE A 156 -16.77 -35.91 -38.94
CA ILE A 156 -16.38 -34.61 -38.32
C ILE A 156 -15.69 -33.59 -39.24
N GLU A 157 -15.47 -33.86 -40.53
CA GLU A 157 -14.80 -32.89 -41.42
C GLU A 157 -15.68 -32.35 -42.56
N ASP A 158 -16.71 -31.57 -42.22
CA ASP A 158 -17.30 -30.59 -43.15
C ASP A 158 -16.67 -29.20 -42.89
N PHE A 159 -15.39 -29.03 -43.28
CA PHE A 159 -14.83 -27.71 -43.55
C PHE A 159 -15.13 -27.37 -45.02
N ASN A 160 -16.02 -26.38 -45.24
CA ASN A 160 -16.22 -25.79 -46.55
C ASN A 160 -14.90 -25.16 -47.05
N VAL A 161 -14.15 -25.91 -47.86
CA VAL A 161 -13.12 -25.37 -48.72
C VAL A 161 -13.83 -24.61 -49.84
N ILE A 162 -13.80 -23.29 -49.77
CA ILE A 162 -14.15 -22.43 -50.89
C ILE A 162 -13.01 -22.56 -51.90
N ASN A 163 -13.28 -23.23 -53.02
CA ASN A 163 -12.46 -23.13 -54.22
C ASN A 163 -12.44 -21.66 -54.66
N VAL A 164 -11.25 -21.05 -54.65
CA VAL A 164 -11.00 -19.78 -55.31
C VAL A 164 -10.60 -20.12 -56.74
N ASP A 165 -11.58 -20.10 -57.64
CA ASP A 165 -11.30 -19.93 -59.06
C ASP A 165 -10.98 -18.44 -59.28
N ASP A 166 -9.72 -18.17 -59.59
CA ASP A 166 -9.25 -16.88 -60.11
C ASP A 166 -9.78 -16.69 -61.53
N GLU A 167 -10.70 -15.74 -61.73
CA GLU A 167 -10.78 -14.94 -62.97
C GLU A 167 -11.66 -13.68 -62.79
N ASN A 168 -10.98 -12.54 -62.57
CA ASN A 168 -11.29 -11.17 -63.00
C ASN A 168 -12.74 -10.62 -62.90
N ASN A 169 -13.02 -9.76 -61.89
CA ASN A 169 -13.65 -8.43 -62.12
C ASN A 169 -13.76 -7.54 -60.84
N TYR A 170 -13.13 -6.35 -60.92
CA TYR A 170 -13.43 -5.08 -60.23
C TYR A 170 -13.59 -5.04 -58.69
N GLY A 171 -12.48 -4.76 -57.99
CA GLY A 171 -12.28 -3.49 -57.28
C GLY A 171 -13.36 -2.91 -56.36
N ASN A 172 -13.94 -3.69 -55.45
CA ASN A 172 -14.66 -3.14 -54.30
C ASN A 172 -14.05 -3.68 -52.99
N ILE A 173 -13.49 -2.77 -52.21
CA ILE A 173 -13.02 -3.04 -50.84
C ILE A 173 -14.26 -3.35 -49.99
N ASP A 174 -14.19 -4.42 -49.19
CA ASP A 174 -15.29 -4.86 -48.34
C ASP A 174 -15.76 -3.74 -47.40
N PHE A 175 -17.08 -3.57 -47.30
CA PHE A 175 -17.73 -2.53 -46.50
C PHE A 175 -17.28 -2.54 -45.02
N GLU A 176 -16.95 -3.72 -44.50
CA GLU A 176 -16.49 -3.90 -43.12
C GLU A 176 -15.05 -3.40 -42.94
N THR A 177 -14.19 -3.59 -43.95
CA THR A 177 -12.81 -3.05 -43.99
C THR A 177 -12.80 -1.52 -44.13
N VAL A 178 -13.75 -0.97 -44.90
CA VAL A 178 -13.94 0.49 -45.04
C VAL A 178 -14.47 1.12 -43.74
N LYS A 179 -15.19 0.36 -42.92
CA LYS A 179 -15.71 0.80 -41.63
C LYS A 179 -14.64 0.83 -40.54
N ASP A 180 -13.75 -0.15 -40.53
CA ASP A 180 -12.71 -0.27 -39.50
C ASP A 180 -11.51 0.66 -39.75
N MET A 181 -11.28 1.13 -40.98
CA MET A 181 -10.12 1.98 -41.33
C MET A 181 -10.43 3.48 -41.50
N HIS A 182 -11.68 3.94 -41.27
CA HIS A 182 -11.99 5.37 -41.23
C HIS A 182 -11.80 5.97 -39.83
N PHE A 183 -10.73 6.76 -39.73
CA PHE A 183 -10.24 7.56 -38.61
C PHE A 183 -11.29 8.54 -38.03
N GLY A 184 -11.56 8.45 -36.73
CA GLY A 184 -12.44 9.39 -36.02
C GLY A 184 -12.66 9.02 -34.56
N GLY A 185 -11.63 9.17 -33.72
CA GLY A 185 -11.77 9.05 -32.27
C GLY A 185 -12.76 10.08 -31.72
N PHE A 186 -13.77 9.61 -30.99
CA PHE A 186 -14.44 10.19 -29.83
C PHE A 186 -15.74 9.40 -29.58
N GLU A 187 -15.67 8.35 -28.76
CA GLU A 187 -16.76 8.02 -27.83
C GLU A 187 -16.20 7.21 -26.65
N ASN A 188 -15.91 7.93 -25.57
CA ASN A 188 -15.68 7.35 -24.25
C ASN A 188 -17.01 6.82 -23.71
N SER A 189 -17.16 5.50 -23.68
CA SER A 189 -17.55 4.78 -22.46
C SER A 189 -17.45 3.29 -22.79
N GLU A 190 -16.45 2.65 -22.19
CA GLU A 190 -16.40 1.20 -22.02
C GLU A 190 -17.66 0.76 -21.27
N GLN A 191 -18.74 0.54 -22.03
CA GLN A 191 -19.74 -0.41 -21.61
C GLN A 191 -19.13 -1.78 -21.89
N ASP A 192 -18.87 -2.53 -20.83
CA ASP A 192 -18.63 -3.96 -20.85
C ASP A 192 -19.79 -4.68 -21.55
N LYS A 193 -19.80 -4.62 -22.89
CA LYS A 193 -20.62 -5.51 -23.70
C LYS A 193 -20.00 -6.87 -23.51
N LYS A 194 -20.75 -7.77 -22.86
CA LYS A 194 -20.42 -9.19 -22.82
C LYS A 194 -20.06 -9.62 -24.23
N LYS A 195 -18.80 -10.02 -24.42
CA LYS A 195 -18.25 -10.45 -25.71
C LYS A 195 -19.25 -11.34 -26.41
N THR A 196 -19.53 -11.07 -27.68
CA THR A 196 -20.48 -11.88 -28.44
C THR A 196 -19.97 -13.33 -28.50
N LYS A 197 -20.87 -14.33 -28.58
CA LYS A 197 -20.43 -15.73 -28.70
C LYS A 197 -19.46 -15.91 -29.88
N SER A 198 -19.61 -15.13 -30.96
CA SER A 198 -18.67 -15.06 -32.07
C SER A 198 -17.29 -14.53 -31.68
N GLU A 199 -17.21 -13.44 -30.90
CA GLU A 199 -15.93 -12.93 -30.38
C GLU A 199 -15.28 -13.92 -29.40
N VAL A 200 -16.06 -14.50 -28.49
CA VAL A 200 -15.56 -15.52 -27.55
C VAL A 200 -15.07 -16.75 -28.31
N MET A 201 -15.81 -17.21 -29.32
CA MET A 201 -15.37 -18.33 -30.16
C MET A 201 -14.16 -17.97 -31.01
N LYS A 202 -14.07 -16.76 -31.56
CA LYS A 202 -12.86 -16.29 -32.26
C LYS A 202 -11.66 -16.24 -31.33
N GLU A 203 -11.83 -15.78 -30.09
CA GLU A 203 -10.77 -15.73 -29.08
C GLU A 203 -10.35 -17.14 -28.63
N ILE A 204 -11.32 -18.05 -28.42
CA ILE A 204 -11.06 -19.45 -28.10
C ILE A 204 -10.36 -20.15 -29.28
N ILE A 205 -10.78 -19.90 -30.52
CA ILE A 205 -10.16 -20.47 -31.74
C ILE A 205 -8.74 -19.90 -31.94
N ALA A 206 -8.53 -18.60 -31.70
CA ALA A 206 -7.21 -18.01 -31.75
C ALA A 206 -6.30 -18.62 -30.67
N LYS A 207 -6.78 -18.70 -29.42
CA LYS A 207 -6.04 -19.33 -28.30
C LYS A 207 -5.77 -20.82 -28.55
N SER A 208 -6.71 -21.55 -29.14
CA SER A 208 -6.51 -22.97 -29.45
C SER A 208 -5.57 -23.17 -30.63
N LYS A 209 -5.62 -22.31 -31.66
CA LYS A 209 -4.65 -22.31 -32.78
C LYS A 209 -3.24 -21.95 -32.31
N ILE A 210 -3.09 -20.94 -31.45
CA ILE A 210 -1.81 -20.58 -30.84
C ILE A 210 -1.26 -21.75 -30.02
N ARG A 211 -2.05 -22.35 -29.12
CA ARG A 211 -1.62 -23.53 -28.35
C ARG A 211 -1.31 -24.75 -29.22
N LYS A 212 -2.03 -24.95 -30.33
CA LYS A 212 -1.75 -26.04 -31.27
C LYS A 212 -0.45 -25.79 -32.03
N TYR A 213 -0.21 -24.55 -32.46
CA TYR A 213 1.04 -24.14 -33.10
C TYR A 213 2.23 -24.24 -32.14
N GLU A 214 2.08 -23.81 -30.88
CA GLU A 214 3.11 -23.99 -29.84
C GLU A 214 3.44 -25.46 -29.61
N ARG A 215 2.43 -26.34 -29.54
CA ARG A 215 2.66 -27.80 -29.42
C ARG A 215 3.35 -28.38 -30.64
N GLN A 216 2.99 -27.93 -31.83
CA GLN A 216 3.63 -28.39 -33.05
C GLN A 216 5.08 -27.92 -33.11
N LYS A 217 5.34 -26.65 -32.79
CA LYS A 217 6.69 -26.12 -32.69
C LYS A 217 7.54 -26.88 -31.66
N ILE A 218 7.01 -27.17 -30.49
CA ILE A 218 7.71 -27.99 -29.48
C ILE A 218 8.00 -29.39 -30.02
N LYS A 219 7.06 -30.01 -30.75
CA LYS A 219 7.27 -31.33 -31.36
C LYS A 219 8.33 -31.28 -32.46
N ASP A 220 8.33 -30.24 -33.28
CA ASP A 220 9.31 -30.03 -34.35
C ASP A 220 10.70 -29.75 -33.75
N ASP A 221 10.78 -28.94 -32.70
CA ASP A 221 12.02 -28.68 -31.94
C ASP A 221 12.53 -29.99 -31.30
N ASP A 222 11.65 -30.81 -30.70
CA ASP A 222 12.00 -32.13 -30.15
C ASP A 222 12.46 -33.13 -31.25
N GLU A 223 11.86 -33.11 -32.44
CA GLU A 223 12.25 -33.95 -33.58
C GLU A 223 13.59 -33.52 -34.15
N ILE A 224 13.84 -32.22 -34.29
CA ILE A 224 15.13 -31.67 -34.69
C ILE A 224 16.21 -32.07 -33.67
N GLU A 225 15.93 -31.94 -32.36
CA GLU A 225 16.88 -32.37 -31.33
C GLU A 225 17.16 -33.88 -31.41
N ARG A 226 16.16 -34.72 -31.69
CA ARG A 226 16.37 -36.17 -31.90
C ARG A 226 17.22 -36.46 -33.14
N GLU A 227 16.92 -35.80 -34.25
CA GLU A 227 17.69 -35.96 -35.50
C GLU A 227 19.14 -35.48 -35.32
N MET A 228 19.34 -34.37 -34.59
CA MET A 228 20.67 -33.88 -34.23
C MET A 228 21.39 -34.88 -33.33
N ILE A 229 20.72 -35.44 -32.31
CA ILE A 229 21.30 -36.46 -31.43
C ILE A 229 21.66 -37.72 -32.23
N ASP A 230 20.81 -38.21 -33.15
CA ASP A 230 21.11 -39.39 -33.96
C ASP A 230 22.24 -39.13 -34.99
N ALA A 231 22.29 -37.93 -35.56
CA ALA A 231 23.41 -37.51 -36.41
C ALA A 231 24.71 -37.41 -35.62
N GLU A 232 24.67 -36.85 -34.41
CA GLU A 232 25.77 -36.81 -33.46
C GLU A 232 26.16 -38.20 -32.97
N LEU A 233 25.22 -39.14 -32.84
CA LEU A 233 25.47 -40.53 -32.47
C LEU A 233 26.19 -41.27 -33.61
N ASN A 234 25.83 -41.01 -34.87
CA ASN A 234 26.58 -41.51 -36.02
C ASN A 234 28.00 -40.92 -36.08
N ASN A 235 28.15 -39.64 -35.74
CA ASN A 235 29.47 -39.00 -35.64
C ASN A 235 30.29 -39.56 -34.47
N LEU A 236 29.67 -39.78 -33.31
CA LEU A 236 30.27 -40.43 -32.13
C LEU A 236 30.63 -41.88 -32.42
N ARG A 237 29.80 -42.61 -33.17
CA ARG A 237 30.09 -43.99 -33.61
C ARG A 237 31.23 -44.01 -34.62
N SER A 238 31.31 -43.03 -35.51
CA SER A 238 32.47 -42.84 -36.40
C SER A 238 33.75 -42.42 -35.66
N LEU A 239 33.64 -41.68 -34.54
CA LEU A 239 34.75 -41.32 -33.66
C LEU A 239 35.19 -42.49 -32.78
N LEU A 240 34.25 -43.28 -32.28
CA LEU A 240 34.49 -44.45 -31.43
C LEU A 240 35.02 -45.65 -32.24
N SER A 241 34.55 -45.84 -33.48
CA SER A 241 35.09 -46.83 -34.43
C SER A 241 36.42 -46.42 -35.08
N ARG A 242 36.91 -45.19 -34.81
CA ARG A 242 38.27 -44.75 -35.19
C ARG A 242 39.30 -44.92 -34.07
N ASN A 243 38.92 -45.47 -32.92
CA ASN A 243 39.83 -45.69 -31.78
C ASN A 243 40.40 -47.11 -31.68
N ASP A 244 40.54 -47.79 -32.82
CA ASP A 244 41.54 -48.85 -32.98
C ASP A 244 42.67 -48.30 -33.88
N ASN A 245 43.66 -47.68 -33.22
CA ASN A 245 44.99 -47.20 -33.70
C ASN A 245 45.18 -45.68 -33.89
N PHE A 246 45.79 -45.07 -32.85
CA PHE A 246 46.46 -43.76 -32.69
C PHE A 246 46.87 -42.93 -33.93
N ILE A 247 46.72 -41.59 -33.86
CA ILE A 247 47.80 -40.55 -33.89
C ILE A 247 47.19 -39.12 -33.82
N GLU A 248 47.82 -38.25 -33.00
CA GLU A 248 47.60 -36.81 -32.87
C GLU A 248 47.57 -36.06 -34.21
N LEU A 249 46.62 -35.13 -34.41
CA LEU A 249 46.77 -33.98 -35.31
C LEU A 249 45.75 -32.87 -34.98
N GLU A 250 46.25 -31.84 -34.30
CA GLU A 250 45.60 -30.53 -34.16
C GLU A 250 45.22 -29.95 -35.53
N THR A 251 43.97 -29.51 -35.70
CA THR A 251 43.62 -28.55 -36.77
C THR A 251 43.07 -27.27 -36.14
N LYS A 252 43.99 -26.31 -36.01
CA LYS A 252 43.73 -24.90 -35.73
C LYS A 252 43.01 -24.28 -36.94
N GLU A 253 41.74 -23.91 -36.80
CA GLU A 253 41.12 -22.97 -37.73
C GLU A 253 41.79 -21.60 -37.57
N LYS A 254 42.44 -21.13 -38.64
CA LYS A 254 43.05 -19.79 -38.67
C LYS A 254 41.94 -18.75 -38.82
N GLN A 255 41.57 -18.09 -37.71
CA GLN A 255 40.76 -16.86 -37.72
C GLN A 255 41.34 -15.86 -38.74
N SER A 256 40.51 -15.17 -39.52
CA SER A 256 41.00 -14.18 -40.48
C SER A 256 41.64 -13.01 -39.73
N ASN A 257 42.60 -12.29 -40.33
CA ASN A 257 43.26 -11.15 -39.68
C ASN A 257 42.26 -10.07 -39.21
N LYS A 258 41.08 -9.96 -39.85
CA LYS A 258 40.01 -9.05 -39.43
C LYS A 258 39.31 -9.54 -38.17
N ASP A 259 39.10 -10.84 -38.05
CA ASP A 259 38.49 -11.45 -36.86
C ASP A 259 39.45 -11.38 -35.68
N ILE A 260 40.75 -11.58 -35.91
CA ILE A 260 41.80 -11.39 -34.89
C ILE A 260 41.85 -9.92 -34.45
N GLN A 261 41.77 -8.96 -35.38
CA GLN A 261 41.73 -7.53 -35.02
C GLN A 261 40.44 -7.14 -34.30
N TYR A 262 39.30 -7.70 -34.72
CA TYR A 262 38.01 -7.50 -34.07
C TYR A 262 38.01 -8.09 -32.66
N ASP A 263 38.44 -9.34 -32.50
CA ASP A 263 38.56 -10.02 -31.21
C ASP A 263 39.57 -9.31 -30.29
N LEU A 264 40.71 -8.84 -30.81
CA LEU A 264 41.65 -8.01 -30.06
C LEU A 264 41.00 -6.69 -29.63
N SER A 265 40.27 -6.01 -30.51
CA SER A 265 39.57 -4.76 -30.17
C SER A 265 38.43 -4.96 -29.17
N VAL A 266 37.68 -6.06 -29.25
CA VAL A 266 36.61 -6.43 -28.31
C VAL A 266 37.22 -6.79 -26.96
N LYS A 267 38.34 -7.51 -26.97
CA LYS A 267 39.09 -7.88 -25.77
C LYS A 267 39.72 -6.64 -25.12
N GLU A 268 40.27 -5.72 -25.90
CA GLU A 268 40.71 -4.40 -25.44
C GLU A 268 39.55 -3.56 -24.89
N LEU A 269 38.38 -3.53 -25.55
CA LEU A 269 37.17 -2.86 -25.06
C LEU A 269 36.62 -3.50 -23.77
N SER A 270 36.79 -4.80 -23.59
CA SER A 270 36.43 -5.53 -22.37
C SER A 270 37.31 -5.16 -21.18
N TYR A 271 38.57 -4.78 -21.46
CA TYR A 271 39.54 -4.30 -20.47
C TYR A 271 39.51 -2.77 -20.29
N GLU A 272 39.09 -2.00 -21.31
CA GLU A 272 38.75 -0.58 -21.21
C GLU A 272 37.40 -0.40 -20.48
N LYS A 273 37.42 -0.43 -19.15
CA LYS A 273 36.26 0.00 -18.34
C LYS A 273 36.03 1.50 -18.50
N ARG A 274 35.30 1.91 -19.54
CA ARG A 274 34.73 3.26 -19.64
C ARG A 274 33.50 3.34 -18.75
N ALA A 275 33.52 4.24 -17.77
CA ALA A 275 32.34 4.53 -16.98
C ALA A 275 31.37 5.35 -17.84
N TYR A 276 30.19 4.80 -18.13
CA TYR A 276 29.09 5.58 -18.71
C TYR A 276 28.43 6.40 -17.59
N PRO A 277 28.13 7.69 -17.81
CA PRO A 277 27.36 8.48 -16.86
C PRO A 277 25.97 7.85 -16.68
N SER A 278 25.67 7.36 -15.49
CA SER A 278 24.37 6.76 -15.18
C SER A 278 23.23 7.77 -15.13
N ALA A 279 23.56 9.06 -14.98
CA ALA A 279 22.61 10.15 -14.89
C ALA A 279 22.91 11.22 -15.95
N ARG A 280 21.83 11.79 -16.52
CA ARG A 280 21.89 13.00 -17.33
C ARG A 280 22.50 14.14 -16.51
N THR A 281 23.33 14.96 -17.13
CA THR A 281 23.80 16.22 -16.54
C THR A 281 22.62 17.17 -16.39
N LYS A 282 22.16 17.38 -15.16
CA LYS A 282 21.11 18.35 -14.81
C LYS A 282 21.62 19.78 -15.06
N THR A 283 20.72 20.68 -15.43
CA THR A 283 21.07 22.11 -15.53
C THR A 283 21.29 22.71 -14.14
N GLU A 284 22.01 23.84 -14.04
CA GLU A 284 22.21 24.51 -12.74
C GLU A 284 20.87 24.94 -12.11
N GLU A 285 19.89 25.32 -12.95
CA GLU A 285 18.53 25.65 -12.51
C GLU A 285 17.79 24.42 -11.96
N GLU A 286 17.87 23.27 -12.63
CA GLU A 286 17.27 22.02 -12.14
C GLU A 286 17.89 21.58 -10.81
N ILE A 287 19.22 21.70 -10.64
CA ILE A 287 19.91 21.40 -9.38
C ILE A 287 19.48 22.36 -8.27
N ALA A 288 19.31 23.65 -8.59
CA ALA A 288 18.85 24.65 -7.65
C ALA A 288 17.40 24.38 -7.21
N GLN A 289 16.52 24.00 -8.15
CA GLN A 289 15.13 23.63 -7.88
C GLN A 289 15.03 22.38 -7.01
N GLU A 290 15.77 21.31 -7.35
CA GLU A 290 15.77 20.07 -6.57
C GLU A 290 16.27 20.30 -5.14
N LYS A 291 17.32 21.11 -4.95
CA LYS A 291 17.78 21.52 -3.61
C LYS A 291 16.75 22.36 -2.89
N ALA A 292 16.04 23.24 -3.58
CA ALA A 292 14.98 24.05 -2.96
C ALA A 292 13.81 23.18 -2.51
N GLU A 293 13.38 22.21 -3.32
CA GLU A 293 12.35 21.23 -2.96
C GLU A 293 12.80 20.33 -1.81
N GLU A 294 14.06 19.88 -1.80
CA GLU A 294 14.63 19.10 -0.70
C GLU A 294 14.63 19.91 0.61
N LEU A 295 15.03 21.18 0.57
CA LEU A 295 14.99 22.07 1.73
C LEU A 295 13.55 22.33 2.21
N GLN A 296 12.58 22.48 1.30
CA GLN A 296 11.17 22.62 1.66
C GLN A 296 10.64 21.36 2.35
N LYS A 297 10.91 20.17 1.80
CA LYS A 297 10.52 18.88 2.41
C LYS A 297 11.14 18.71 3.79
N LEU A 298 12.42 19.02 3.96
CA LEU A 298 13.09 18.95 5.26
C LEU A 298 12.51 19.95 6.27
N GLU A 299 12.10 21.14 5.84
CA GLU A 299 11.44 22.13 6.71
C GLU A 299 10.02 21.69 7.10
N GLU A 300 9.27 21.08 6.18
CA GLU A 300 7.97 20.47 6.47
C GLU A 300 8.09 19.31 7.47
N GLU A 301 9.04 18.40 7.27
CA GLU A 301 9.33 17.31 8.21
C GLU A 301 9.76 17.85 9.59
N ARG A 302 10.53 18.93 9.62
CA ARG A 302 10.91 19.61 10.86
C ARG A 302 9.70 20.18 11.58
N LEU A 303 8.79 20.84 10.85
CA LEU A 303 7.56 21.38 11.43
C LEU A 303 6.61 20.28 11.91
N LYS A 304 6.50 19.16 11.18
CA LYS A 304 5.74 17.97 11.62
C LYS A 304 6.29 17.43 12.94
N ARG A 305 7.61 17.22 13.03
CA ARG A 305 8.28 16.78 14.28
C ARG A 305 8.15 17.78 15.44
N MET A 306 8.07 19.08 15.13
CA MET A 306 7.89 20.13 16.15
C MET A 306 6.46 20.16 16.70
N LYS A 307 5.45 19.98 15.85
CA LYS A 307 4.04 19.97 16.25
C LYS A 307 3.60 18.66 16.89
N TYR A 308 4.27 17.55 16.57
CA TYR A 308 3.82 16.20 16.91
C TYR A 308 2.41 15.95 16.36
N GLU A 309 2.16 16.40 15.12
CA GLU A 309 1.04 15.88 14.33
C GLU A 309 1.42 14.43 14.01
N ASP A 310 0.65 13.49 14.55
CA ASP A 310 0.94 12.06 14.42
C ASP A 310 1.22 11.67 12.96
N PHE A 311 2.17 10.75 12.78
CA PHE A 311 2.40 10.03 11.52
C PHE A 311 1.19 9.17 11.09
N SER A 312 0.03 9.29 11.76
CA SER A 312 -1.12 8.39 11.62
C SER A 312 -2.23 8.89 10.69
N GLU A 313 -2.15 10.09 10.09
CA GLU A 313 -3.27 10.59 9.27
C GLU A 313 -2.94 11.02 7.84
N ASN A 314 -1.72 10.80 7.32
CA ASN A 314 -1.42 11.12 5.92
C ASN A 314 -0.38 10.19 5.25
N GLU A 315 -0.49 8.88 5.47
CA GLU A 315 -0.09 7.92 4.44
C GLU A 315 -1.34 7.18 3.99
N ASN A 316 -1.58 7.17 2.69
CA ASN A 316 -2.67 6.45 2.05
C ASN A 316 -2.57 4.95 2.39
N ILE A 317 -3.23 4.51 3.46
CA ILE A 317 -3.47 3.09 3.71
C ILE A 317 -4.67 2.72 2.84
N GLU A 318 -4.37 2.37 1.59
CA GLU A 318 -5.25 1.51 0.80
C GLU A 318 -5.41 0.18 1.54
N ASN A 319 -6.63 -0.09 1.99
CA ASN A 319 -7.21 -1.41 2.22
C ASN A 319 -6.27 -2.55 2.66
N SER A 320 -6.04 -2.66 3.97
CA SER A 320 -5.92 -3.97 4.61
C SER A 320 -6.53 -3.92 6.00
N GLY A 321 -7.78 -4.36 6.10
CA GLY A 321 -8.49 -4.48 7.37
C GLY A 321 -7.80 -5.49 8.27
N ILE A 322 -7.24 -4.99 9.37
CA ILE A 322 -6.90 -5.78 10.56
C ILE A 322 -7.53 -5.05 11.74
N PHE A 323 -8.59 -5.65 12.25
CA PHE A 323 -9.24 -5.27 13.50
C PHE A 323 -8.22 -5.39 14.64
N PHE A 324 -7.79 -4.26 15.19
CA PHE A 324 -7.31 -4.19 16.57
C PHE A 324 -8.46 -3.67 17.42
N SER A 325 -9.07 -4.58 18.17
CA SER A 325 -9.93 -4.26 19.30
C SER A 325 -9.04 -3.86 20.48
N GLU A 326 -8.95 -2.57 20.77
CA GLU A 326 -8.47 -2.10 22.06
C GLU A 326 -9.58 -2.28 23.09
N GLU A 327 -9.30 -3.19 24.03
CA GLU A 327 -10.05 -3.42 25.26
C GLU A 327 -9.92 -2.20 26.17
N ASP A 328 -10.91 -1.30 26.12
CA ASP A 328 -11.14 -0.35 27.20
C ASP A 328 -12.21 -0.90 28.15
N ASN A 329 -11.72 -1.32 29.31
CA ASN A 329 -12.50 -1.72 30.48
C ASN A 329 -13.45 -0.59 30.91
N LEU A 330 -14.74 -0.80 30.69
CA LEU A 330 -15.81 -0.21 31.48
C LEU A 330 -16.73 -1.34 31.93
N GLU A 331 -16.39 -1.90 33.09
CA GLU A 331 -17.32 -2.61 33.96
C GLU A 331 -18.46 -1.64 34.33
N ASP A 332 -19.68 -1.93 33.89
CA ASP A 332 -20.91 -1.43 34.53
C ASP A 332 -22.07 -2.38 34.21
N ASP A 333 -22.44 -3.17 35.22
CA ASP A 333 -23.77 -3.67 35.57
C ASP A 333 -24.83 -3.84 34.47
N PHE A 334 -25.02 -5.08 34.00
CA PHE A 334 -26.36 -5.57 33.67
C PHE A 334 -26.48 -7.08 33.90
N ILE A 335 -26.87 -7.44 35.12
CA ILE A 335 -27.54 -8.72 35.40
C ILE A 335 -28.93 -8.63 34.77
N ASN A 336 -29.24 -9.53 33.85
CA ASN A 336 -30.61 -10.03 33.72
C ASN A 336 -30.56 -11.53 33.49
N ASP A 337 -30.91 -12.19 34.60
CA ASP A 337 -31.38 -13.55 34.75
C ASP A 337 -32.60 -13.76 33.84
N ASP A 338 -32.54 -14.76 32.97
CA ASP A 338 -33.74 -15.48 32.55
C ASP A 338 -33.32 -16.88 32.08
N ASN A 339 -33.19 -17.74 33.10
CA ASN A 339 -33.41 -19.17 32.96
C ASN A 339 -34.80 -19.43 32.37
N ASN A 340 -34.90 -20.26 31.33
CA ASN A 340 -35.53 -21.58 31.44
C ASN A 340 -35.83 -22.26 30.10
N GLN A 341 -35.46 -23.55 30.08
CA GLN A 341 -36.21 -24.68 29.52
C GLN A 341 -36.19 -24.89 27.99
N THR A 342 -35.97 -26.10 27.45
CA THR A 342 -35.71 -27.44 28.00
C THR A 342 -35.44 -28.39 26.81
N ASP A 343 -34.88 -29.56 27.16
CA ASP A 343 -34.93 -30.86 26.47
C ASP A 343 -33.85 -31.10 25.40
N ASN A 344 -32.76 -31.81 25.74
CA ASN A 344 -32.63 -33.26 25.99
C ASN A 344 -33.00 -34.10 24.77
N ASP A 345 -32.00 -34.73 24.14
CA ASP A 345 -31.84 -36.16 24.32
C ASP A 345 -30.42 -36.63 23.99
N THR A 346 -29.97 -37.50 24.88
CA THR A 346 -28.76 -38.27 25.02
C THR A 346 -28.41 -39.18 23.84
N GLU A 347 -27.12 -39.35 23.53
CA GLU A 347 -26.46 -40.64 23.77
C GLU A 347 -24.94 -40.57 23.68
N PHE A 348 -24.35 -41.30 24.61
CA PHE A 348 -22.95 -41.38 25.00
C PHE A 348 -22.38 -42.68 24.44
N TYR A 349 -21.26 -42.62 23.74
CA TYR A 349 -20.27 -43.70 23.72
C TYR A 349 -18.87 -43.10 23.66
N SER A 350 -18.15 -43.29 24.76
CA SER A 350 -16.73 -43.06 24.93
C SER A 350 -15.93 -44.25 24.37
N PHE A 351 -14.94 -43.98 23.53
CA PHE A 351 -13.68 -44.74 23.54
C PHE A 351 -12.50 -43.82 23.21
N GLU A 352 -11.35 -44.20 23.73
CA GLU A 352 -10.27 -43.36 24.24
C GLU A 352 -9.30 -42.77 23.20
N LYS A 353 -8.71 -41.64 23.61
CA LYS A 353 -7.31 -41.17 23.42
C LYS A 353 -6.61 -41.49 22.10
N GLU A 354 -6.27 -40.44 21.36
CA GLU A 354 -4.87 -40.11 21.03
C GLU A 354 -4.77 -38.65 20.54
N THR A 355 -3.64 -38.03 20.87
CA THR A 355 -3.28 -36.61 20.72
C THR A 355 -3.24 -36.15 19.26
N PRO A 356 -3.61 -34.89 18.93
CA PRO A 356 -3.54 -34.39 17.56
C PRO A 356 -2.12 -33.98 17.19
N GLU A 357 -1.53 -34.71 16.25
CA GLU A 357 -0.36 -34.29 15.49
C GLU A 357 -0.69 -33.03 14.67
N LYS A 358 0.22 -32.06 14.77
CA LYS A 358 0.29 -30.87 13.95
C LYS A 358 0.65 -31.29 12.52
N TYR A 359 -0.22 -31.00 11.57
CA TYR A 359 0.15 -30.98 10.16
C TYR A 359 0.85 -29.64 9.87
N GLU A 360 2.18 -29.69 9.84
CA GLU A 360 3.01 -28.67 9.21
C GLU A 360 2.99 -28.87 7.70
N TYR A 361 2.74 -27.77 6.98
CA TYR A 361 3.05 -27.65 5.56
C TYR A 361 4.58 -27.47 5.41
N GLU A 362 5.30 -28.55 5.10
CA GLU A 362 6.62 -28.43 4.49
C GLU A 362 6.49 -28.16 2.99
N LYS A 363 6.98 -27.00 2.57
CA LYS A 363 7.35 -26.72 1.17
C LYS A 363 8.54 -27.59 0.83
N THR A 364 8.35 -28.57 -0.06
CA THR A 364 9.45 -29.27 -0.71
C THR A 364 10.06 -28.36 -1.78
N ASN A 365 11.37 -28.16 -1.65
CA ASN A 365 12.24 -27.50 -2.62
C ASN A 365 12.39 -28.34 -3.89
N GLY A 366 12.85 -27.66 -4.94
CA GLY A 366 12.93 -28.14 -6.31
C GLY A 366 13.80 -29.38 -6.57
N ILE A 367 13.56 -29.92 -7.75
CA ILE A 367 14.19 -31.05 -8.42
C ILE A 367 14.12 -30.65 -9.92
N PRO A 368 15.14 -30.82 -10.80
CA PRO A 368 15.87 -32.09 -10.94
C PRO A 368 17.39 -32.07 -11.18
N HIS A 369 18.01 -33.12 -10.62
CA HIS A 369 18.74 -34.21 -11.28
C HIS A 369 19.82 -33.97 -12.35
N ASN A 370 20.89 -34.74 -12.10
CA ASN A 370 21.70 -35.59 -12.99
C ASN A 370 22.68 -34.91 -13.96
N VAL A 371 24.00 -35.16 -13.96
CA VAL A 371 24.92 -36.28 -13.59
C VAL A 371 25.61 -36.77 -14.87
N ASN A 372 26.95 -36.90 -14.75
CA ASN A 372 27.95 -37.57 -15.61
C ASN A 372 28.65 -36.68 -16.67
N ASN A 373 29.99 -36.69 -16.84
CA ASN A 373 31.03 -37.51 -16.23
C ASN A 373 32.46 -37.06 -16.63
N ILE A 374 33.42 -37.42 -15.76
CA ILE A 374 34.77 -37.98 -16.04
C ILE A 374 35.99 -37.05 -16.30
N GLU A 375 36.87 -37.08 -15.29
CA GLU A 375 38.34 -37.27 -15.26
C GLU A 375 39.29 -36.35 -16.06
N ASN A 376 40.18 -35.62 -15.36
CA ASN A 376 41.50 -36.19 -15.04
C ASN A 376 42.33 -35.36 -14.04
N SER A 377 43.22 -36.11 -13.38
CA SER A 377 44.02 -35.85 -12.18
C SER A 377 45.17 -34.84 -12.28
N SER A 378 45.58 -34.28 -11.12
CA SER A 378 46.90 -34.56 -10.52
C SER A 378 47.03 -34.03 -9.09
N ASN A 379 47.33 -34.94 -8.16
CA ASN A 379 47.67 -34.76 -6.76
C ASN A 379 48.94 -33.91 -6.53
N LEU A 380 49.04 -33.21 -5.38
CA LEU A 380 49.96 -33.59 -4.27
C LEU A 380 49.90 -32.60 -3.08
N ASP A 381 49.66 -33.21 -1.92
CA ASP A 381 50.13 -32.92 -0.56
C ASP A 381 49.60 -31.75 0.29
N LYS A 382 48.66 -32.14 1.17
CA LYS A 382 48.52 -31.62 2.53
C LYS A 382 49.68 -32.10 3.42
N ARG A 383 50.20 -31.22 4.27
CA ARG A 383 50.50 -31.58 5.67
C ARG A 383 49.96 -30.51 6.61
N GLU A 384 49.08 -30.99 7.47
CA GLU A 384 48.50 -30.33 8.63
C GLU A 384 49.55 -30.17 9.74
N THR A 385 49.42 -29.13 10.56
CA THR A 385 49.48 -29.29 12.01
C THR A 385 48.38 -28.45 12.67
N ILE A 386 47.49 -29.18 13.31
CA ILE A 386 46.42 -28.73 14.21
C ILE A 386 47.04 -28.34 15.55
N GLY A 387 46.51 -27.28 16.15
CA GLY A 387 46.79 -26.87 17.52
C GLY A 387 45.62 -26.06 18.08
N ASN A 388 44.44 -26.69 18.17
CA ASN A 388 43.33 -26.19 18.97
C ASN A 388 43.72 -26.22 20.45
N LEU A 389 43.35 -25.19 21.21
CA LEU A 389 42.67 -25.39 22.48
C LEU A 389 41.84 -24.14 22.85
N THR A 390 40.54 -24.39 22.91
CA THR A 390 39.42 -23.62 23.45
C THR A 390 39.58 -23.24 24.93
N CYS A 391 38.98 -22.14 25.37
CA CYS A 391 37.91 -22.16 26.38
C CYS A 391 37.28 -20.78 26.64
N ASP A 392 35.95 -20.83 26.76
CA ASP A 392 35.02 -19.75 27.06
C ASP A 392 35.04 -19.30 28.54
N ASN A 393 34.48 -18.10 28.74
CA ASN A 393 33.75 -17.59 29.92
C ASN A 393 34.50 -17.37 31.24
N ILE A 394 34.47 -16.12 31.74
CA ILE A 394 34.13 -15.75 33.14
C ILE A 394 33.92 -14.21 33.25
N VAL A 395 32.66 -13.84 33.52
CA VAL A 395 32.14 -12.87 34.53
C VAL A 395 32.75 -11.46 34.65
N HIS A 396 31.85 -10.49 34.47
CA HIS A 396 31.86 -9.11 34.97
C HIS A 396 32.45 -8.93 36.38
N LYS A 397 33.43 -8.04 36.53
CA LYS A 397 33.60 -7.24 37.75
C LYS A 397 33.88 -5.78 37.40
N SER A 398 33.14 -4.93 38.09
CA SER A 398 33.16 -3.48 38.15
C SER A 398 34.50 -2.91 38.62
N GLU A 399 35.01 -1.90 37.92
CA GLU A 399 35.94 -0.91 38.49
C GLU A 399 35.62 0.48 37.94
N ASP A 400 34.83 1.23 38.71
CA ASP A 400 34.96 2.68 38.77
C ASP A 400 36.04 3.00 39.80
N THR A 401 37.04 3.80 39.43
CA THR A 401 37.61 4.96 40.14
C THR A 401 39.07 5.23 39.74
N ALA A 402 39.44 6.53 39.82
CA ALA A 402 40.78 7.11 39.77
C ALA A 402 41.40 7.40 38.38
N PHE A 403 40.97 8.54 37.83
CA PHE A 403 41.72 9.35 36.85
C PHE A 403 42.85 10.12 37.56
N GLU A 404 43.75 9.41 38.25
CA GLU A 404 44.93 10.00 38.90
C GLU A 404 46.16 9.13 38.62
N SER A 405 46.66 9.17 37.38
CA SER A 405 48.05 8.78 37.05
C SER A 405 48.33 8.82 35.53
N PHE A 406 48.03 9.94 34.85
CA PHE A 406 48.44 10.11 33.44
C PHE A 406 49.45 11.25 33.21
N ASP A 407 49.92 11.92 34.26
CA ASP A 407 50.81 13.10 34.17
C ASP A 407 52.30 12.80 33.91
N LYS A 408 52.71 11.54 33.70
CA LYS A 408 54.14 11.19 33.52
C LYS A 408 54.61 10.97 32.09
N PHE A 409 53.74 11.11 31.09
CA PHE A 409 54.16 11.07 29.70
C PHE A 409 53.69 12.34 29.01
N TYR A 410 54.57 13.34 28.87
CA TYR A 410 54.64 14.38 27.83
C TYR A 410 55.27 15.68 28.38
N ASN A 411 56.59 15.70 28.51
CA ASN A 411 57.35 16.94 28.32
C ASN A 411 57.60 17.08 26.82
N PHE A 412 57.00 18.11 26.19
CA PHE A 412 57.27 18.49 24.81
C PHE A 412 57.97 19.85 24.84
N ASP A 413 59.30 19.81 24.91
CA ASP A 413 60.14 20.98 24.64
C ASP A 413 60.75 20.89 23.23
N SER A 414 60.54 21.98 22.50
CA SER A 414 61.32 22.54 21.39
C SER A 414 61.42 21.82 20.03
N GLU A 415 60.95 22.59 19.03
CA GLU A 415 61.47 22.76 17.67
C GLU A 415 61.82 21.53 16.83
N LYS A 416 60.88 21.02 16.00
CA LYS A 416 61.23 20.13 14.87
C LYS A 416 60.43 20.42 13.59
N LYS A 417 61.21 20.48 12.49
CA LYS A 417 60.93 20.78 11.08
C LYS A 417 59.62 20.18 10.53
N LYS A 418 58.94 20.92 9.64
CA LYS A 418 57.76 20.49 8.86
C LYS A 418 58.02 19.13 8.18
N LYS A 419 57.58 18.03 8.79
CA LYS A 419 57.48 16.73 8.12
C LYS A 419 56.18 16.71 7.35
N SER A 420 56.24 16.34 6.07
CA SER A 420 55.07 16.15 5.21
C SER A 420 54.13 15.12 5.84
N ILE A 421 52.86 15.49 6.01
CA ILE A 421 51.79 14.66 6.60
C ILE A 421 51.66 13.36 5.78
N ALA A 422 51.67 12.20 6.43
CA ALA A 422 51.57 10.90 5.77
C ALA A 422 50.26 10.76 4.99
N TYR A 423 50.29 10.10 3.83
CA TYR A 423 49.11 9.93 2.98
C TYR A 423 48.17 8.83 3.48
N VAL A 424 48.73 7.77 4.09
CA VAL A 424 47.99 6.60 4.59
C VAL A 424 48.04 6.56 6.12
N TYR A 425 46.87 6.37 6.74
CA TYR A 425 46.71 6.21 8.18
C TYR A 425 45.86 4.97 8.48
N PRO A 426 46.19 4.17 9.51
CA PRO A 426 45.29 3.15 10.00
C PRO A 426 44.08 3.78 10.71
N CYS A 427 42.91 3.15 10.61
CA CYS A 427 41.71 3.58 11.33
C CYS A 427 41.88 3.23 12.82
N PRO A 428 41.90 4.23 13.73
CA PRO A 428 42.11 3.95 15.14
C PRO A 428 40.83 3.37 15.77
N SER A 429 40.98 2.33 16.58
CA SER A 429 39.88 1.72 17.32
C SER A 429 39.78 2.25 18.76
N SER A 430 40.84 2.88 19.27
CA SER A 430 40.91 3.47 20.61
C SER A 430 41.53 4.87 20.58
N ILE A 431 41.18 5.69 21.58
CA ILE A 431 41.74 7.04 21.76
C ILE A 431 43.27 6.99 21.92
N LEU A 432 43.79 6.00 22.65
CA LEU A 432 45.23 5.87 22.91
C LEU A 432 46.01 5.62 21.61
N GLU A 433 45.46 4.78 20.73
CA GLU A 433 46.00 4.51 19.41
C GLU A 433 45.96 5.79 18.56
N PHE A 434 44.87 6.54 18.61
CA PHE A 434 44.76 7.77 17.84
C PHE A 434 45.72 8.87 18.33
N LEU A 435 45.86 9.05 19.64
CA LEU A 435 46.83 9.96 20.23
C LEU A 435 48.27 9.57 19.86
N SER A 436 48.55 8.27 19.69
CA SER A 436 49.87 7.80 19.24
C SER A 436 50.20 8.24 17.80
N ILE A 437 49.20 8.23 16.91
CA ILE A 437 49.30 8.71 15.53
C ILE A 437 49.50 10.23 15.50
N LEU A 438 48.87 10.95 16.42
CA LEU A 438 48.90 12.42 16.49
C LEU A 438 50.16 13.01 17.14
N LYS A 439 51.02 12.22 17.81
CA LYS A 439 52.20 12.75 18.57
C LYS A 439 53.13 13.65 17.75
N ASN A 440 53.21 13.44 16.45
CA ASN A 440 54.16 14.12 15.55
C ASN A 440 53.49 15.12 14.59
N ILE A 441 52.20 15.42 14.77
CA ILE A 441 51.38 16.21 13.85
C ILE A 441 50.99 17.54 14.52
N ASN A 442 51.06 18.63 13.76
CA ASN A 442 50.62 19.95 14.21
C ASN A 442 49.09 19.98 14.37
N GLN A 443 48.60 20.79 15.32
CA GLN A 443 47.18 20.85 15.63
C GLN A 443 46.30 21.30 14.44
N GLU A 444 46.80 22.22 13.62
CA GLU A 444 46.08 22.73 12.43
C GLU A 444 45.86 21.65 11.36
N ASP A 445 46.68 20.60 11.35
CA ASP A 445 46.63 19.53 10.35
C ASP A 445 45.80 18.32 10.80
N ILE A 446 45.33 18.28 12.05
CA ILE A 446 44.49 17.19 12.58
C ILE A 446 43.21 16.98 11.75
N PRO A 447 42.45 18.01 11.34
CA PRO A 447 41.28 17.83 10.50
C PRO A 447 41.60 17.18 9.14
N LYS A 448 42.77 17.50 8.56
CA LYS A 448 43.23 16.88 7.30
C LYS A 448 43.51 15.39 7.47
N VAL A 449 44.06 14.98 8.61
CA VAL A 449 44.28 13.56 8.94
C VAL A 449 42.94 12.83 9.06
N VAL A 450 41.97 13.42 9.75
CA VAL A 450 40.61 12.87 9.86
C VAL A 450 39.96 12.71 8.47
N ASN A 451 40.10 13.70 7.59
CA ASN A 451 39.62 13.59 6.21
C ASN A 451 40.29 12.47 5.43
N ARG A 452 41.61 12.30 5.57
CA ARG A 452 42.33 11.18 4.94
C ARG A 452 41.81 9.84 5.45
N ILE A 453 41.59 9.69 6.75
CA ILE A 453 40.99 8.47 7.33
C ILE A 453 39.58 8.22 6.76
N LYS A 454 38.72 9.25 6.68
CA LYS A 454 37.38 9.13 6.07
C LYS A 454 37.43 8.65 4.61
N ILE A 455 38.38 9.16 3.82
CA ILE A 455 38.54 8.78 2.41
C ILE A 455 39.10 7.35 2.28
N LEU A 456 40.14 7.00 3.05
CA LEU A 456 40.78 5.68 3.00
C LEU A 456 39.84 4.55 3.43
N TYR A 457 38.94 4.83 4.37
CA TYR A 457 37.98 3.86 4.89
C TYR A 457 36.56 4.08 4.33
N HIS A 458 36.41 4.61 3.12
CA HIS A 458 35.10 4.74 2.50
C HIS A 458 34.44 3.35 2.30
N PRO A 459 33.13 3.18 2.55
CA PRO A 459 32.44 1.89 2.43
C PRO A 459 32.53 1.25 1.04
N SER A 460 32.61 2.07 -0.02
CA SER A 460 32.76 1.58 -1.41
C SER A 460 34.08 0.85 -1.67
N LEU A 461 35.09 1.04 -0.81
CA LEU A 461 36.38 0.35 -0.95
C LEU A 461 36.34 -1.06 -0.34
N HIS A 462 35.68 -1.21 0.82
CA HIS A 462 35.55 -2.50 1.51
C HIS A 462 34.35 -2.49 2.49
N PRO A 463 33.51 -3.54 2.55
CA PRO A 463 32.33 -3.58 3.42
C PRO A 463 32.67 -3.45 4.92
N LEU A 464 33.74 -4.12 5.40
CA LEU A 464 34.22 -4.02 6.80
C LEU A 464 34.68 -2.60 7.21
N ASN A 465 34.86 -1.67 6.27
CA ASN A 465 35.23 -0.30 6.62
C ASN A 465 34.05 0.44 7.29
N LYS A 466 32.80 0.00 7.08
CA LYS A 466 31.63 0.58 7.75
C LYS A 466 31.75 0.46 9.27
N GLU A 467 32.11 -0.73 9.77
CA GLU A 467 32.28 -0.99 11.21
C GLU A 467 33.44 -0.17 11.79
N LYS A 468 34.55 -0.07 11.05
CA LYS A 468 35.70 0.77 11.44
C LYS A 468 35.34 2.25 11.52
N LEU A 469 34.53 2.76 10.59
CA LEU A 469 34.07 4.14 10.64
C LEU A 469 33.06 4.36 11.79
N GLN A 470 32.25 3.37 12.12
CA GLN A 470 31.35 3.43 13.27
C GLN A 470 32.13 3.51 14.60
N SER A 471 33.16 2.67 14.80
CA SER A 471 34.01 2.77 15.98
C SER A 471 34.80 4.09 16.01
N PHE A 472 35.22 4.58 14.85
CA PHE A 472 35.90 5.86 14.71
C PHE A 472 35.06 7.07 15.16
N ILE A 473 33.72 7.04 15.03
CA ILE A 473 32.84 8.10 15.55
C ILE A 473 33.03 8.28 17.05
N VAL A 474 33.11 7.17 17.80
CA VAL A 474 33.32 7.19 19.26
C VAL A 474 34.68 7.80 19.58
N VAL A 475 35.73 7.34 18.90
CA VAL A 475 37.10 7.82 19.08
C VAL A 475 37.23 9.31 18.74
N LEU A 476 36.54 9.77 17.69
CA LEU A 476 36.57 11.16 17.26
C LEU A 476 35.81 12.08 18.22
N LEU A 477 34.66 11.64 18.74
CA LEU A 477 33.96 12.36 19.81
C LEU A 477 34.88 12.50 21.04
N ASP A 478 35.51 11.42 21.45
CA ASP A 478 36.44 11.41 22.58
C ASP A 478 37.68 12.29 22.35
N LEU A 479 38.21 12.32 21.13
CA LEU A 479 39.30 13.23 20.77
C LEU A 479 38.87 14.69 20.91
N ILE A 480 37.68 15.06 20.42
CA ILE A 480 37.20 16.45 20.51
C ILE A 480 37.07 16.87 21.98
N LEU A 481 36.50 16.00 22.82
CA LEU A 481 36.40 16.23 24.26
C LEU A 481 37.79 16.37 24.91
N TYR A 482 38.73 15.49 24.57
CA TYR A 482 40.10 15.55 25.07
C TYR A 482 40.86 16.80 24.63
N LEU A 483 40.72 17.22 23.37
CA LEU A 483 41.36 18.44 22.86
C LEU A 483 40.77 19.69 23.51
N SER A 484 39.48 19.68 23.84
CA SER A 484 38.81 20.82 24.47
C SER A 484 39.30 21.13 25.89
N GLU A 485 39.83 20.13 26.60
CA GLU A 485 40.39 20.30 27.94
C GLU A 485 41.79 20.95 27.90
N LYS A 486 42.54 20.72 26.83
CA LYS A 486 43.87 21.31 26.67
C LYS A 486 43.75 22.78 26.29
N LYS A 487 44.28 23.67 27.14
CA LYS A 487 44.33 25.15 26.99
C LYS A 487 44.88 25.68 25.65
N ARG A 488 45.42 24.82 24.78
CA ARG A 488 46.08 25.18 23.51
C ARG A 488 45.23 24.88 22.28
N ALA A 489 44.02 24.32 22.42
CA ALA A 489 43.24 24.01 21.24
C ALA A 489 42.64 25.24 20.57
N SER A 490 42.91 25.41 19.27
CA SER A 490 42.29 26.48 18.49
C SER A 490 40.82 26.13 18.22
N LEU A 491 39.92 27.10 18.44
CA LEU A 491 38.47 26.94 18.21
C LEU A 491 38.20 26.50 16.75
N SER A 492 38.95 27.06 15.79
CA SER A 492 38.86 26.70 14.37
C SER A 492 39.09 25.20 14.11
N THR A 493 40.05 24.57 14.81
CA THR A 493 40.27 23.13 14.67
C THR A 493 39.14 22.30 15.26
N LEU A 494 38.52 22.75 16.35
CA LEU A 494 37.37 22.05 16.94
C LEU A 494 36.14 22.17 16.04
N ASP A 495 35.93 23.33 15.42
CA ASP A 495 34.82 23.55 14.47
C ASP A 495 34.94 22.61 13.25
N MET A 496 36.11 22.53 12.62
CA MET A 496 36.35 21.59 11.50
C MET A 496 36.18 20.13 11.90
N LEU A 497 36.64 19.76 13.11
CA LEU A 497 36.43 18.39 13.62
C LEU A 497 34.96 18.10 13.91
N SER A 498 34.21 19.09 14.40
CA SER A 498 32.77 18.97 14.63
C SER A 498 31.98 18.80 13.32
N GLU A 499 32.41 19.45 12.24
CA GLU A 499 31.85 19.27 10.90
C GLU A 499 32.09 17.83 10.40
N HIS A 500 33.30 17.30 10.58
CA HIS A 500 33.59 15.91 10.23
C HIS A 500 32.83 14.89 11.09
N LEU A 501 32.60 15.19 12.37
CA LEU A 501 31.74 14.40 13.24
C LEU A 501 30.29 14.44 12.76
N ARG A 502 29.79 15.62 12.36
CA ARG A 502 28.45 15.80 11.83
C ARG A 502 28.24 14.97 10.56
N ASP A 503 29.16 15.04 9.60
CA ASP A 503 29.13 14.23 8.38
C ASP A 503 29.06 12.71 8.65
N LEU A 504 29.77 12.24 9.67
CA LEU A 504 29.78 10.82 10.03
C LEU A 504 28.50 10.43 10.78
N SER A 505 28.00 11.32 11.65
CA SER A 505 26.78 11.10 12.41
C SER A 505 25.52 11.08 11.53
N THR A 506 25.48 11.87 10.46
CA THR A 506 24.37 11.85 9.49
C THR A 506 24.35 10.55 8.69
N LYS A 507 25.53 10.01 8.35
CA LYS A 507 25.66 8.71 7.66
C LYS A 507 25.40 7.51 8.57
N TYR A 508 25.79 7.60 9.85
CA TYR A 508 25.69 6.51 10.82
C TYR A 508 25.03 6.99 12.13
N PRO A 509 23.72 7.25 12.11
CA PRO A 509 23.03 7.87 13.25
C PRO A 509 22.99 6.97 14.48
N GLU A 510 22.76 5.66 14.33
CA GLU A 510 22.64 4.71 15.46
C GLU A 510 23.88 4.69 16.38
N MET A 511 25.07 4.61 15.79
CA MET A 511 26.32 4.60 16.56
C MET A 511 26.57 5.96 17.21
N ALA A 512 26.30 7.06 16.50
CA ALA A 512 26.39 8.39 17.07
C ALA A 512 25.44 8.55 18.27
N TYR A 513 24.20 8.09 18.16
CA TYR A 513 23.22 8.14 19.24
C TYR A 513 23.74 7.43 20.50
N ASN A 514 24.22 6.20 20.33
CA ASN A 514 24.77 5.41 21.43
C ASN A 514 25.99 6.07 22.08
N ALA A 515 26.88 6.67 21.30
CA ALA A 515 28.06 7.37 21.79
C ALA A 515 27.70 8.58 22.65
N PHE A 516 26.84 9.47 22.13
CA PHE A 516 26.39 10.67 22.84
C PHE A 516 25.55 10.32 24.06
N HIS A 517 24.66 9.33 23.97
CA HIS A 517 23.84 8.89 25.10
C HIS A 517 24.72 8.35 26.25
N LYS A 518 25.75 7.55 25.96
CA LYS A 518 26.72 7.09 26.97
C LYS A 518 27.42 8.27 27.66
N LYS A 519 27.88 9.27 26.89
CA LYS A 519 28.53 10.46 27.45
C LYS A 519 27.59 11.31 28.30
N LEU A 520 26.35 11.49 27.87
CA LEU A 520 25.34 12.20 28.67
C LEU A 520 24.99 11.46 29.95
N LYS A 521 24.91 10.14 29.92
CA LYS A 521 24.67 9.33 31.12
C LYS A 521 25.81 9.51 32.12
N SER A 522 27.07 9.38 31.68
CA SER A 522 28.23 9.64 32.53
C SER A 522 28.28 11.08 33.05
N PHE A 523 27.89 12.06 32.22
CA PHE A 523 27.82 13.46 32.65
C PHE A 523 26.75 13.66 33.74
N ARG A 524 25.56 13.09 33.57
CA ARG A 524 24.49 13.13 34.58
C ARG A 524 24.91 12.46 35.89
N GLU A 525 25.61 11.33 35.83
CA GLU A 525 26.15 10.65 37.01
C GLU A 525 27.15 11.55 37.76
N LYS A 526 28.08 12.19 37.03
CA LYS A 526 29.00 13.19 37.61
C LYS A 526 28.24 14.36 38.25
N LEU A 527 27.18 14.87 37.62
CA LEU A 527 26.36 15.94 38.19
C LEU A 527 25.62 15.51 39.46
N ASN A 528 25.07 14.31 39.49
CA ASN A 528 24.41 13.79 40.69
C ASN A 528 25.40 13.61 41.85
N GLN A 529 26.64 13.18 41.55
CA GLN A 529 27.71 13.12 42.54
C GLN A 529 28.04 14.50 43.08
N LEU A 530 28.22 15.50 42.21
CA LEU A 530 28.46 16.90 42.58
C LEU A 530 27.39 17.48 43.52
N LEU A 531 26.12 17.18 43.24
CA LEU A 531 25.00 17.66 44.05
C LEU A 531 24.90 16.93 45.41
N SER A 532 25.30 15.66 45.45
CA SER A 532 25.28 14.84 46.66
C SER A 532 26.45 15.16 47.59
N SER A 533 27.62 15.48 47.03
CA SER A 533 28.80 15.90 47.77
C SER A 533 28.67 17.36 48.23
N LYS A 534 28.06 17.58 49.41
CA LYS A 534 28.00 18.90 50.07
C LYS A 534 29.36 19.40 50.60
N LYS A 535 30.48 18.80 50.19
CA LYS A 535 31.83 19.14 50.66
C LYS A 535 32.77 19.29 49.48
N GLU A 536 33.71 20.21 49.66
CA GLU A 536 34.71 20.82 48.77
C GLU A 536 35.64 19.84 48.01
N ASP A 537 35.11 18.78 47.40
CA ASP A 537 35.91 17.91 46.56
C ASP A 537 35.93 18.44 45.12
N LYS A 538 37.14 18.43 44.55
CA LYS A 538 37.63 19.06 43.31
C LYS A 538 36.92 18.68 42.00
N LEU A 539 35.70 18.16 42.03
CA LEU A 539 34.89 18.04 40.84
C LEU A 539 34.27 19.40 40.54
N SER A 540 34.62 19.96 39.40
CA SER A 540 33.98 21.14 38.81
C SER A 540 33.51 20.74 37.43
N ILE A 541 32.54 21.47 36.89
CA ILE A 541 32.10 21.27 35.51
C ILE A 541 33.27 21.63 34.60
N LEU A 542 33.64 20.69 33.73
CA LEU A 542 34.79 20.84 32.85
C LEU A 542 34.35 21.48 31.52
N ILE A 543 35.29 22.12 30.83
CA ILE A 543 35.04 22.69 29.49
C ILE A 543 34.57 21.60 28.52
N GLN A 544 35.06 20.36 28.64
CA GLN A 544 34.63 19.24 27.81
C GLN A 544 33.12 19.01 27.86
N ASP A 545 32.49 19.20 29.03
CA ASP A 545 31.07 18.96 29.20
C ASP A 545 30.25 20.07 28.52
N LEU A 546 30.74 21.31 28.56
CA LEU A 546 30.15 22.44 27.85
C LEU A 546 30.29 22.31 26.33
N VAL A 547 31.41 21.77 25.86
CA VAL A 547 31.63 21.45 24.44
C VAL A 547 30.75 20.28 24.01
N LEU A 548 30.56 19.26 24.86
CA LEU A 548 29.63 18.16 24.59
C LEU A 548 28.20 18.68 24.37
N LEU A 549 27.72 19.55 25.26
CA LEU A 549 26.40 20.17 25.13
C LEU A 549 26.31 21.05 23.88
N ARG A 550 27.40 21.72 23.47
CA ARG A 550 27.44 22.47 22.21
C ARG A 550 27.36 21.54 20.98
N LEU A 551 28.13 20.46 20.97
CA LEU A 551 28.16 19.50 19.86
C LEU A 551 26.79 18.88 19.59
N ILE A 552 26.04 18.56 20.65
CA ILE A 552 24.70 17.98 20.53
C ILE A 552 23.75 18.92 19.79
N GLY A 553 23.81 20.23 20.07
CA GLY A 553 22.95 21.22 19.40
C GLY A 553 23.34 21.52 17.96
N VAL A 554 24.57 21.19 17.55
CA VAL A 554 25.05 21.33 16.16
C VAL A 554 24.70 20.10 15.33
N ILE A 555 24.74 18.90 15.93
CA ILE A 555 24.54 17.63 15.24
C ILE A 555 23.06 17.25 15.16
N PHE A 556 22.33 17.39 16.27
CA PHE A 556 20.96 16.92 16.38
C PHE A 556 19.94 18.06 16.24
N PRO A 557 18.74 17.78 15.71
CA PRO A 557 17.68 18.77 15.57
C PRO A 557 17.14 19.19 16.94
N THR A 558 17.11 20.51 17.19
CA THR A 558 16.67 21.09 18.47
C THR A 558 15.20 21.52 18.51
N SER A 559 14.51 21.50 17.36
CA SER A 559 13.11 21.92 17.23
C SER A 559 12.08 20.87 17.62
N ASP A 560 12.46 19.59 17.58
CA ASP A 560 11.54 18.45 17.73
C ASP A 560 10.85 18.46 19.10
N LEU A 561 9.61 17.96 19.20
CA LEU A 561 8.88 17.91 20.48
C LEU A 561 9.60 17.01 21.49
N SER A 562 9.88 15.78 21.07
CA SER A 562 10.63 14.79 21.83
C SER A 562 11.78 14.27 20.97
N HIS A 563 12.98 14.26 21.54
CA HIS A 563 14.17 13.73 20.89
C HIS A 563 15.03 12.99 21.91
N VAL A 564 15.51 11.81 21.55
CA VAL A 564 16.19 10.86 22.46
C VAL A 564 17.39 11.46 23.18
N ILE A 565 18.17 12.32 22.51
CA ILE A 565 19.34 13.00 23.07
C ILE A 565 19.05 14.43 23.52
N VAL A 566 18.51 15.26 22.62
CA VAL A 566 18.28 16.68 22.87
C VAL A 566 17.35 16.92 24.06
N THR A 567 16.25 16.17 24.22
CA THR A 567 15.34 16.37 25.36
C THR A 567 16.05 16.10 26.70
N PRO A 568 16.78 14.99 26.90
CA PRO A 568 17.64 14.82 28.07
C PRO A 568 18.69 15.92 28.26
N THR A 569 19.31 16.43 27.19
CA THR A 569 20.26 17.55 27.34
C THR A 569 19.60 18.82 27.84
N LEU A 570 18.41 19.17 27.34
CA LEU A 570 17.66 20.31 27.82
C LEU A 570 17.32 20.17 29.31
N LEU A 571 16.93 18.97 29.74
CA LEU A 571 16.70 18.68 31.17
C LEU A 571 17.95 18.83 32.01
N ILE A 572 19.09 18.28 31.56
CA ILE A 572 20.37 18.40 32.26
C ILE A 572 20.79 19.88 32.35
N MET A 573 20.69 20.64 31.26
CA MET A 573 21.01 22.06 31.27
C MET A 573 20.07 22.84 32.22
N GLY A 574 18.78 22.47 32.30
CA GLY A 574 17.82 23.08 33.23
C GLY A 574 18.13 22.76 34.69
N GLN A 575 18.56 21.52 34.94
CA GLN A 575 19.08 21.07 36.23
C GLN A 575 20.32 21.89 36.64
N LEU A 576 21.28 22.09 35.73
CA LEU A 576 22.48 22.91 35.97
C LEU A 576 22.12 24.36 36.33
N LEU A 577 21.17 24.98 35.62
CA LEU A 577 20.79 26.36 35.87
C LEU A 577 20.09 26.56 37.23
N SER A 578 19.23 25.60 37.61
CA SER A 578 18.40 25.69 38.81
C SER A 578 19.12 25.24 40.08
N GLN A 579 19.89 24.15 40.03
CA GLN A 579 20.44 23.50 41.22
C GLN A 579 21.83 23.98 41.62
N LEU A 580 22.66 24.46 40.67
CA LEU A 580 23.97 24.99 41.02
C LEU A 580 23.83 26.33 41.75
N GLU A 581 24.39 26.43 42.94
CA GLU A 581 24.47 27.71 43.65
C GLU A 581 25.53 28.61 43.02
N ILE A 582 25.33 29.92 43.09
CA ILE A 582 26.28 30.90 42.57
C ILE A 582 27.21 31.30 43.72
N VAL A 583 28.44 30.79 43.71
CA VAL A 583 29.45 31.11 44.74
C VAL A 583 30.52 32.04 44.16
N SER A 584 31.00 31.75 42.95
CA SER A 584 32.06 32.48 42.26
C SER A 584 31.54 33.30 41.06
N LEU A 585 32.33 34.28 40.60
CA LEU A 585 32.09 34.96 39.32
C LEU A 585 32.21 33.98 38.14
N GLY A 586 33.06 32.95 38.25
CA GLY A 586 33.16 31.87 37.26
C GLY A 586 31.86 31.09 37.09
N ASP A 587 31.10 30.87 38.17
CA ASP A 587 29.80 30.18 38.13
C ASP A 587 28.76 31.04 37.38
N ILE A 588 28.85 32.37 37.50
CA ILE A 588 28.02 33.30 36.73
C ILE A 588 28.37 33.19 35.24
N CYS A 589 29.66 33.19 34.88
CA CYS A 589 30.11 32.96 33.51
C CYS A 589 29.55 31.65 32.94
N LEU A 590 29.61 30.56 33.72
CA LEU A 590 29.09 29.25 33.34
C LEU A 590 27.58 29.29 33.10
N LYS A 591 26.81 29.86 34.03
CA LYS A 591 25.35 29.97 33.86
C LYS A 591 24.98 30.84 32.67
N LEU A 592 25.69 31.95 32.42
CA LEU A 592 25.46 32.78 31.24
C LEU A 592 25.78 32.05 29.95
N TYR A 593 26.86 31.25 29.92
CA TYR A 593 27.15 30.38 28.79
C TYR A 593 26.02 29.35 28.55
N LEU A 594 25.54 28.69 29.60
CA LEU A 594 24.40 27.76 29.48
C LEU A 594 23.12 28.47 29.00
N ILE A 595 22.85 29.69 29.49
CA ILE A 595 21.71 30.49 29.04
C ILE A 595 21.84 30.89 27.56
N THR A 596 23.05 31.21 27.10
CA THR A 596 23.30 31.46 25.67
C THR A 596 23.09 30.20 24.84
N LEU A 597 23.57 29.05 25.31
CA LEU A 597 23.41 27.77 24.63
C LEU A 597 21.93 27.38 24.56
N PHE A 598 21.18 27.52 25.65
CA PHE A 598 19.74 27.32 25.64
C PHE A 598 19.00 28.19 24.63
N ALA A 599 19.41 29.45 24.47
CA ALA A 599 18.79 30.35 23.50
C ALA A 599 18.94 29.80 22.08
N GLU A 600 20.07 29.18 21.75
CA GLU A 600 20.30 28.55 20.44
C GLU A 600 19.43 27.31 20.23
N TYR A 601 19.30 26.46 21.25
CA TYR A 601 18.43 25.28 21.21
C TYR A 601 16.96 25.66 21.01
N ILE A 602 16.54 26.76 21.63
CA ILE A 602 15.14 27.20 21.66
C ILE A 602 14.82 28.16 20.51
N ASN A 603 15.82 28.71 19.81
CA ASN A 603 15.64 29.73 18.78
C ASN A 603 14.53 29.38 17.77
N LEU A 604 14.51 28.12 17.33
CA LEU A 604 13.51 27.60 16.41
C LEU A 604 12.21 27.13 17.09
N SER A 605 12.29 26.44 18.23
CA SER A 605 11.13 25.86 18.90
C SER A 605 10.30 26.88 19.69
N GLN A 606 10.91 28.00 20.05
CA GLN A 606 10.34 29.09 20.84
C GLN A 606 9.63 28.61 22.12
N ARG A 607 10.10 27.54 22.73
CA ARG A 607 9.61 27.02 24.01
C ARG A 607 9.97 27.97 25.15
N VAL A 608 9.14 28.01 26.18
CA VAL A 608 9.40 28.84 27.37
C VAL A 608 10.16 28.01 28.39
N VAL A 609 11.27 28.54 28.89
CA VAL A 609 12.11 27.88 29.91
C VAL A 609 12.19 28.77 31.14
N PRO A 610 11.49 28.43 32.24
CA PRO A 610 11.40 29.26 33.43
C PRO A 610 12.72 29.38 34.20
N GLU A 611 13.56 28.33 34.17
CA GLU A 611 14.84 28.27 34.87
C GLU A 611 15.81 29.36 34.38
N VAL A 612 15.77 29.67 33.08
CA VAL A 612 16.58 30.72 32.46
C VAL A 612 16.22 32.09 33.03
N ILE A 613 14.93 32.42 33.08
CA ILE A 613 14.45 33.70 33.64
C ILE A 613 14.84 33.80 35.10
N HIS A 614 14.63 32.72 35.87
CA HIS A 614 15.01 32.67 37.27
C HIS A 614 16.50 32.91 37.47
N ALA A 615 17.35 32.23 36.68
CA ALA A 615 18.80 32.39 36.74
C ALA A 615 19.25 33.82 36.39
N LEU A 616 18.70 34.43 35.33
CA LEU A 616 19.00 35.82 34.94
C LEU A 616 18.61 36.81 36.05
N LEU A 617 17.42 36.66 36.63
CA LEU A 617 16.97 37.50 37.74
C LEU A 617 17.84 37.31 38.99
N ASN A 618 18.27 36.07 39.28
CA ASN A 618 19.14 35.78 40.41
C ASN A 618 20.53 36.41 40.23
N ILE A 619 21.12 36.31 39.04
CA ILE A 619 22.41 36.95 38.71
C ILE A 619 22.34 38.46 38.91
N ILE A 620 21.30 39.13 38.40
CA ILE A 620 21.12 40.58 38.58
C ILE A 620 20.97 40.93 40.07
N LYS A 621 20.20 40.14 40.83
CA LYS A 621 20.04 40.34 42.28
C LYS A 621 21.36 40.21 43.04
N ILE A 622 22.20 39.23 42.71
CA ILE A 622 23.50 39.00 43.35
C ILE A 622 24.45 40.17 43.05
N LEU A 623 24.56 40.58 41.78
CA LEU A 623 25.36 41.74 41.37
C LEU A 623 24.88 43.01 42.08
N PHE A 624 23.57 43.18 42.27
CA PHE A 624 22.99 44.29 43.00
C PHE A 624 23.22 44.22 44.53
N GLN A 625 23.14 43.05 45.15
CA GLN A 625 23.33 42.88 46.60
C GLN A 625 24.79 43.09 47.02
N LYS A 626 25.77 42.68 46.20
CA LYS A 626 27.19 43.03 46.37
C LYS A 626 27.38 44.56 46.45
N ASN A 627 26.60 45.34 45.70
CA ASN A 627 26.63 46.80 45.74
C ASN A 627 25.94 47.39 46.99
N LYS A 628 24.78 46.86 47.40
CA LYS A 628 24.08 47.32 48.64
C LYS A 628 24.90 47.13 49.91
N LYS A 629 25.57 45.98 50.09
CA LYS A 629 26.40 45.71 51.29
C LYS A 629 27.59 46.69 51.44
N LYS A 630 28.03 47.34 50.37
CA LYS A 630 29.03 48.43 50.41
C LYS A 630 28.39 49.80 50.68
N LEU A 631 27.13 50.01 50.30
CA LEU A 631 26.38 51.24 50.55
C LEU A 631 26.06 51.39 52.05
N ASP A 632 25.66 50.30 52.73
CA ASP A 632 25.30 50.34 54.16
C ASP A 632 26.53 50.49 55.08
N LYS A 633 27.72 50.01 54.65
CA LYS A 633 28.99 50.21 55.37
C LYS A 633 29.51 51.66 55.30
N LYS A 634 28.91 52.49 54.45
CA LYS A 634 29.32 53.89 54.21
C LYS A 634 28.81 54.88 55.26
N ASN A 635 27.90 54.44 56.13
CA ASN A 635 27.34 55.28 57.20
C ASN A 635 28.11 55.21 58.52
N LYS A 636 29.30 54.62 58.57
CA LYS A 636 30.21 54.68 59.73
C LYS A 636 31.64 54.99 59.29
N SER A 637 32.07 56.20 59.64
CA SER A 637 33.45 56.70 59.67
C SER A 637 34.10 57.16 58.36
N ILE A 638 34.70 58.34 58.51
CA ILE A 638 35.44 59.21 57.60
C ILE A 638 36.85 58.66 57.35
N ASN A 639 37.39 58.97 56.16
CA ASN A 639 38.78 58.82 55.68
C ASN A 639 39.31 57.41 55.38
N SER A 640 39.22 57.04 54.10
CA SER A 640 40.36 56.51 53.33
C SER A 640 40.00 56.51 51.86
N GLU A 641 40.92 57.03 51.04
CA GLU A 641 40.85 57.02 49.60
C GLU A 641 40.70 55.59 49.06
N ASN A 642 39.88 55.46 48.02
CA ASN A 642 39.70 54.33 47.10
C ASN A 642 38.43 53.48 47.19
N LYS A 643 37.62 53.74 46.14
CA LYS A 643 36.96 52.78 45.24
C LYS A 643 35.64 52.20 45.73
N PHE A 644 34.61 53.03 45.52
CA PHE A 644 33.36 52.60 44.90
C PHE A 644 33.61 51.51 43.83
N PHE A 645 32.65 50.61 43.61
CA PHE A 645 32.61 49.87 42.35
C PHE A 645 32.29 50.89 41.24
N ASP A 646 33.33 51.48 40.66
CA ASP A 646 33.19 52.18 39.39
C ASP A 646 32.94 51.13 38.30
N LEU A 647 31.69 50.95 37.90
CA LEU A 647 31.34 50.34 36.61
C LEU A 647 31.58 51.34 35.45
N LEU A 648 32.58 52.21 35.59
CA LEU A 648 33.04 53.14 34.56
C LEU A 648 33.99 52.47 33.56
N CYS A 649 34.48 51.26 33.87
CA CYS A 649 35.28 50.47 32.93
C CYS A 649 34.47 50.03 31.72
N GLU A 650 35.11 49.99 30.56
CA GLU A 650 34.48 49.47 29.35
C GLU A 650 34.30 47.94 29.44
N PRO A 651 33.18 47.41 28.94
CA PRO A 651 32.92 45.97 28.95
C PRO A 651 33.82 45.24 27.95
N ARG A 652 34.37 44.10 28.37
CA ARG A 652 35.13 43.18 27.50
C ARG A 652 34.30 41.96 27.09
N ILE A 653 34.63 41.38 25.93
CA ILE A 653 34.07 40.11 25.47
C ILE A 653 34.54 38.96 26.40
N LEU A 654 33.58 38.20 26.92
CA LEU A 654 33.84 37.04 27.78
C LEU A 654 34.59 35.95 27.03
N LYS A 655 35.58 35.34 27.69
CA LYS A 655 36.35 34.20 27.17
C LYS A 655 36.00 32.94 27.96
N ILE A 656 36.17 31.77 27.34
CA ILE A 656 35.95 30.47 27.99
C ILE A 656 36.87 30.30 29.22
N SER A 657 38.06 30.92 29.21
CA SER A 657 38.98 30.96 30.35
C SER A 657 38.40 31.59 31.61
N ASP A 658 37.40 32.47 31.46
CA ASP A 658 36.84 33.26 32.54
C ASP A 658 35.93 32.40 33.46
N ILE A 659 35.61 31.16 33.06
CA ILE A 659 34.91 30.17 33.89
C ILE A 659 35.77 29.75 35.10
N TYR A 660 37.09 29.67 34.94
CA TYR A 660 38.01 29.33 36.03
C TYR A 660 38.46 30.55 36.85
N SER A 661 37.90 31.74 36.59
CA SER A 661 38.26 32.95 37.32
C SER A 661 37.61 32.94 38.70
N ASN A 662 38.41 32.67 39.73
CA ASN A 662 38.00 32.79 41.13
C ASN A 662 38.25 34.19 41.72
N ASP A 663 38.75 35.13 40.92
CA ASP A 663 39.10 36.48 41.39
C ASP A 663 37.87 37.39 41.50
N ASP A 664 37.34 37.52 42.71
CA ASP A 664 36.27 38.46 43.10
C ASP A 664 36.60 39.96 42.90
N LYS A 665 37.80 40.28 42.40
CA LYS A 665 38.30 41.66 42.24
C LYS A 665 38.27 42.17 40.80
N ASN A 666 37.89 41.35 39.84
CA ASN A 666 37.89 41.70 38.41
C ASN A 666 36.67 42.54 38.03
N LYS A 667 36.75 43.87 38.25
CA LYS A 667 35.68 44.83 37.95
C LYS A 667 35.23 44.83 36.48
N GLU A 668 36.17 44.66 35.56
CA GLU A 668 35.88 44.58 34.11
C GLU A 668 34.98 43.38 33.78
N LEU A 669 35.20 42.25 34.46
CA LEU A 669 34.42 41.03 34.30
C LEU A 669 33.02 41.17 34.90
N GLU A 670 32.87 41.83 36.05
CA GLU A 670 31.53 42.11 36.62
C GLU A 670 30.68 43.00 35.70
N VAL A 671 31.30 44.02 35.09
CA VAL A 671 30.64 44.90 34.12
C VAL A 671 30.23 44.13 32.86
N SER A 672 31.11 43.27 32.33
CA SER A 672 30.79 42.47 31.15
C SER A 672 29.72 41.42 31.43
N LEU A 673 29.74 40.77 32.60
CA LEU A 673 28.67 39.86 33.06
C LEU A 673 27.32 40.58 33.15
N PHE A 674 27.30 41.80 33.71
CA PHE A 674 26.07 42.57 33.77
C PHE A 674 25.57 42.94 32.36
N LYS A 675 26.45 43.43 31.49
CA LYS A 675 26.10 43.74 30.09
C LYS A 675 25.50 42.53 29.38
N THR A 676 26.15 41.36 29.48
CA THR A 676 25.65 40.14 28.83
C THR A 676 24.35 39.65 29.44
N THR A 677 24.14 39.77 30.76
CA THR A 677 22.82 39.46 31.36
C THR A 677 21.69 40.33 30.80
N ALA A 678 21.93 41.64 30.64
CA ALA A 678 20.94 42.56 30.10
C ALA A 678 20.65 42.26 28.62
N GLN A 679 21.69 42.00 27.83
CA GLN A 679 21.55 41.58 26.43
C GLN A 679 20.80 40.25 26.28
N LEU A 680 21.03 39.30 27.18
CA LEU A 680 20.31 38.03 27.16
C LEU A 680 18.83 38.21 27.49
N ILE A 681 18.48 39.02 28.50
CA ILE A 681 17.08 39.36 28.78
C ILE A 681 16.42 39.96 27.53
N ASP A 682 17.14 40.84 26.83
CA ASP A 682 16.67 41.51 25.63
C ASP A 682 16.48 40.54 24.44
N ASN A 683 17.37 39.54 24.31
CA ASN A 683 17.26 38.46 23.33
C ASN A 683 16.06 37.54 23.63
N TYR A 684 15.89 37.13 24.89
CA TYR A 684 14.74 36.31 25.31
C TYR A 684 13.41 37.08 25.21
N ALA A 685 13.42 38.40 25.43
CA ALA A 685 12.24 39.25 25.23
C ALA A 685 11.82 39.28 23.75
N ASN A 686 12.77 39.29 22.81
CA ASN A 686 12.45 39.14 21.38
C ASN A 686 11.93 37.74 21.06
N LEU A 687 12.56 36.71 21.61
CA LEU A 687 12.21 35.32 21.32
C LEU A 687 10.79 34.96 21.78
N TRP A 688 10.33 35.51 22.92
CA TRP A 688 9.03 35.20 23.51
C TRP A 688 7.94 36.26 23.29
N ASN A 689 8.14 37.22 22.38
CA ASN A 689 7.19 38.31 22.13
C ASN A 689 5.75 37.86 21.74
N GLY A 690 5.58 36.64 21.22
CA GLY A 690 4.28 36.06 20.84
C GLY A 690 3.59 35.20 21.90
N LYS A 691 4.21 34.98 23.08
CA LYS A 691 3.62 34.11 24.12
C LYS A 691 2.61 34.87 25.00
N PRO A 692 1.48 34.24 25.40
CA PRO A 692 0.45 34.93 26.17
C PRO A 692 0.90 35.34 27.58
N ALA A 693 1.86 34.62 28.17
CA ALA A 693 2.42 34.88 29.50
C ALA A 693 3.60 35.88 29.49
N PHE A 694 3.83 36.60 28.38
CA PHE A 694 4.96 37.51 28.24
C PHE A 694 4.98 38.62 29.31
N ILE A 695 3.80 39.13 29.67
CA ILE A 695 3.63 40.22 30.64
C ILE A 695 4.11 39.79 32.04
N GLU A 696 3.65 38.62 32.49
CA GLU A 696 3.98 38.07 33.80
C GLU A 696 5.47 37.76 33.92
N ILE A 697 6.09 37.33 32.82
CA ILE A 697 7.51 36.96 32.77
C ILE A 697 8.42 38.20 32.80
N PHE A 698 8.18 39.21 31.96
CA PHE A 698 9.14 40.31 31.77
C PHE A 698 8.85 41.58 32.58
N SER A 699 7.66 41.72 33.16
CA SER A 699 7.37 42.79 34.14
C SER A 699 8.38 42.83 35.31
N PRO A 700 8.69 41.71 36.00
CA PRO A 700 9.70 41.71 37.07
C PRO A 700 11.11 42.00 36.54
N CYS A 701 11.47 41.52 35.34
CA CYS A 701 12.76 41.81 34.71
C CYS A 701 12.95 43.31 34.47
N LEU A 702 11.96 43.97 33.87
CA LEU A 702 11.97 45.40 33.61
C LEU A 702 12.10 46.21 34.91
N ASN A 703 11.36 45.83 35.95
CA ASN A 703 11.42 46.51 37.24
C ASN A 703 12.80 46.40 37.89
N LEU A 704 13.44 45.22 37.83
CA LEU A 704 14.80 45.06 38.36
C LEU A 704 15.85 45.84 37.54
N LEU A 705 15.77 45.82 36.21
CA LEU A 705 16.69 46.58 35.36
C LEU A 705 16.57 48.09 35.58
N LYS A 706 15.34 48.62 35.68
CA LYS A 706 15.10 50.03 36.03
C LYS A 706 15.67 50.39 37.41
N LEU A 707 15.40 49.56 38.42
CA LEU A 707 15.95 49.77 39.77
C LEU A 707 17.48 49.77 39.78
N PHE A 708 18.12 48.91 39.00
CA PHE A 708 19.57 48.86 38.88
C PHE A 708 20.12 50.14 38.22
N SER A 709 19.55 50.54 37.08
CA SER A 709 19.96 51.75 36.34
C SER A 709 19.81 53.05 37.16
N SER A 710 18.81 53.13 38.04
CA SER A 710 18.59 54.33 38.89
C SER A 710 19.55 54.46 40.07
N LYS A 711 20.12 53.36 40.57
CA LYS A 711 20.83 53.31 41.87
C LYS A 711 22.35 53.21 41.73
N ILE A 712 22.84 52.83 40.56
CA ILE A 712 24.25 52.59 40.30
C ILE A 712 24.69 53.52 39.17
N LEU A 713 25.88 54.11 39.29
CA LEU A 713 26.48 54.93 38.24
C LEU A 713 27.20 54.00 37.24
N LEU A 714 26.71 53.95 36.00
CA LEU A 714 27.32 53.16 34.92
C LEU A 714 28.11 54.07 33.96
N SER A 715 29.03 53.48 33.20
CA SER A 715 29.63 54.14 32.03
C SER A 715 28.54 54.68 31.08
N PRO A 716 28.70 55.87 30.47
CA PRO A 716 27.66 56.51 29.65
C PRO A 716 27.22 55.64 28.47
N LYS A 717 28.14 54.87 27.85
CA LYS A 717 27.82 53.95 26.75
C LYS A 717 26.89 52.81 27.21
N LEU A 718 27.20 52.22 28.37
CA LEU A 718 26.40 51.13 28.95
C LEU A 718 25.02 51.62 29.38
N GLN A 719 24.95 52.81 29.95
CA GLN A 719 23.69 53.42 30.36
C GLN A 719 22.74 53.61 29.17
N MET A 720 23.24 54.13 28.04
CA MET A 720 22.45 54.26 26.80
C MET A 720 21.96 52.91 26.28
N GLU A 721 22.84 51.89 26.28
CA GLU A 721 22.45 50.53 25.87
C GLU A 721 21.32 49.98 26.77
N ILE A 722 21.44 50.09 28.09
CA ILE A 722 20.43 49.58 29.03
C ILE A 722 19.13 50.36 28.94
N ASP A 723 19.18 51.68 28.75
CA ASP A 723 17.99 52.49 28.55
C ASP A 723 17.27 52.11 27.24
N SER A 724 18.02 51.78 26.19
CA SER A 724 17.45 51.25 24.95
C SER A 724 16.76 49.90 25.15
N ILE A 725 17.36 48.98 25.93
CA ILE A 725 16.79 47.68 26.30
C ILE A 725 15.50 47.88 27.12
N ASN A 726 15.54 48.75 28.13
CA ASN A 726 14.39 49.08 28.97
C ASN A 726 13.23 49.64 28.15
N GLN A 727 13.51 50.55 27.20
CA GLN A 727 12.51 51.10 26.30
C GLN A 727 11.92 50.04 25.37
N ARG A 728 12.76 49.13 24.84
CA ARG A 728 12.32 48.04 23.97
C ARG A 728 11.40 47.06 24.69
N ILE A 729 11.80 46.59 25.87
CA ILE A 729 10.97 45.69 26.70
C ILE A 729 9.66 46.39 27.10
N ALA A 730 9.70 47.67 27.47
CA ALA A 730 8.49 48.43 27.80
C ALA A 730 7.52 48.54 26.60
N LYS A 731 8.03 48.76 25.39
CA LYS A 731 7.23 48.74 24.16
C LYS A 731 6.61 47.36 23.92
N LEU A 732 7.40 46.29 24.00
CA LEU A 732 6.90 44.92 23.84
C LEU A 732 5.81 44.57 24.86
N LEU A 733 5.98 44.98 26.12
CA LEU A 733 4.95 44.80 27.15
C LEU A 733 3.66 45.53 26.78
N HIS A 734 3.76 46.78 26.34
CA HIS A 734 2.59 47.55 25.91
C HIS A 734 1.86 46.90 24.73
N PHE A 735 2.58 46.42 23.70
CA PHE A 735 1.98 45.68 22.58
C PHE A 735 1.33 44.37 23.04
N SER A 736 1.98 43.64 23.95
CA SER A 736 1.45 42.41 24.51
C SER A 736 0.14 42.66 25.28
N PHE A 737 0.09 43.73 26.09
CA PHE A 737 -1.14 44.17 26.78
C PHE A 737 -2.28 44.47 25.81
N GLN A 738 -2.02 45.15 24.70
CA GLN A 738 -3.03 45.45 23.69
C GLN A 738 -3.53 44.19 22.97
N SER A 739 -2.66 43.19 22.75
CA SER A 739 -3.01 41.95 22.05
C SER A 739 -3.71 40.89 22.90
N ARG A 740 -3.68 41.03 24.23
CA ARG A 740 -4.10 39.99 25.17
C ARG A 740 -5.60 39.72 25.11
N LYS A 741 -5.97 38.44 25.03
CA LYS A 741 -7.36 37.94 25.06
C LYS A 741 -7.55 36.95 26.23
N PRO A 742 -8.77 36.82 26.78
CA PRO A 742 -9.07 35.77 27.76
C PRO A 742 -8.97 34.37 27.13
N LEU A 743 -8.61 33.37 27.92
CA LEU A 743 -8.43 31.98 27.46
C LEU A 743 -9.78 31.31 27.18
N MET A 744 -9.89 30.61 26.06
CA MET A 744 -11.07 29.82 25.66
C MET A 744 -10.66 28.38 25.32
N LEU A 745 -10.01 27.66 26.25
CA LEU A 745 -9.47 26.32 26.01
C LEU A 745 -10.54 25.24 25.79
N GLN A 746 -11.75 25.45 26.32
CA GLN A 746 -12.85 24.47 26.29
C GLN A 746 -13.82 24.68 25.12
N ALA A 747 -13.39 25.39 24.07
CA ALA A 747 -14.19 25.59 22.86
C ALA A 747 -14.07 24.37 21.92
N HIS A 748 -14.59 23.23 22.35
CA HIS A 748 -14.59 21.99 21.55
C HIS A 748 -15.62 22.05 20.42
N LYS A 749 -15.28 21.44 19.28
CA LYS A 749 -16.26 21.24 18.20
C LYS A 749 -17.30 20.22 18.68
N PRO A 750 -18.60 20.43 18.43
CA PRO A 750 -19.61 19.45 18.77
C PRO A 750 -19.37 18.15 18.00
N ILE A 751 -19.53 17.01 18.67
CA ILE A 751 -19.37 15.67 18.08
C ILE A 751 -20.47 15.45 17.02
N PRO A 752 -20.15 14.99 15.80
CA PRO A 752 -21.15 14.73 14.77
C PRO A 752 -22.05 13.54 15.15
N ILE A 753 -23.26 13.51 14.58
CA ILE A 753 -24.18 12.37 14.72
C ILE A 753 -23.52 11.12 14.11
N PRO A 754 -23.55 9.95 14.77
CA PRO A 754 -22.98 8.72 14.22
C PRO A 754 -23.70 8.33 12.92
N SER A 755 -22.94 8.19 11.84
CA SER A 755 -23.45 7.75 10.53
C SER A 755 -23.47 6.23 10.44
N PHE A 756 -24.61 5.65 10.05
CA PHE A 756 -24.73 4.22 9.77
C PHE A 756 -24.62 3.95 8.27
N ILE A 757 -23.95 2.87 7.91
CA ILE A 757 -23.86 2.40 6.52
C ILE A 757 -25.16 1.63 6.20
N PRO A 758 -25.93 2.05 5.17
CA PRO A 758 -27.14 1.32 4.81
C PRO A 758 -26.79 -0.05 4.25
N LYS A 759 -27.50 -1.09 4.71
CA LYS A 759 -27.38 -2.45 4.15
C LYS A 759 -28.23 -2.56 2.90
N PHE A 760 -27.60 -2.63 1.73
CA PHE A 760 -28.24 -2.90 0.45
C PHE A 760 -27.33 -3.79 -0.42
N GLU A 761 -27.87 -4.28 -1.52
CA GLU A 761 -27.13 -5.06 -2.52
C GLU A 761 -26.99 -4.22 -3.79
N ASP A 762 -25.77 -4.14 -4.33
CA ASP A 762 -25.49 -3.33 -5.52
C ASP A 762 -26.28 -3.81 -6.75
N GLU A 763 -26.40 -5.14 -6.94
CA GLU A 763 -27.15 -5.77 -8.02
C GLU A 763 -28.54 -6.27 -7.57
N TYR A 764 -29.31 -5.42 -6.90
CA TYR A 764 -30.67 -5.77 -6.50
C TYR A 764 -31.59 -6.03 -7.70
N SER A 765 -32.34 -7.13 -7.66
CA SER A 765 -33.22 -7.61 -8.72
C SER A 765 -34.41 -8.33 -8.12
N LEU A 766 -35.61 -7.90 -8.53
CA LEU A 766 -36.89 -8.52 -8.15
C LEU A 766 -37.05 -9.96 -8.67
N ASP A 767 -36.28 -10.33 -9.70
CA ASP A 767 -36.35 -11.67 -10.29
C ASP A 767 -35.49 -12.69 -9.52
N ARG A 768 -34.47 -12.22 -8.79
CA ARG A 768 -33.73 -13.06 -7.85
C ARG A 768 -34.57 -13.25 -6.60
N LYS A 769 -34.78 -14.52 -6.23
CA LYS A 769 -35.67 -14.88 -5.11
C LYS A 769 -34.99 -14.84 -3.74
N SER A 770 -33.67 -14.95 -3.71
CA SER A 770 -32.88 -15.01 -2.50
C SER A 770 -31.49 -14.46 -2.77
N TYR A 771 -31.01 -13.66 -1.83
CA TYR A 771 -29.64 -13.16 -1.73
C TYR A 771 -29.00 -13.67 -0.43
N ASP A 772 -29.40 -14.88 -0.05
CA ASP A 772 -28.86 -15.60 1.10
C ASP A 772 -27.37 -15.89 0.86
N PRO A 773 -26.47 -15.52 1.80
CA PRO A 773 -25.05 -15.87 1.70
C PRO A 773 -24.85 -17.39 1.73
N ASP A 774 -25.74 -18.14 2.40
CA ASP A 774 -25.65 -19.60 2.49
C ASP A 774 -26.17 -20.26 1.20
N ARG A 775 -25.24 -20.73 0.37
CA ARG A 775 -25.57 -21.35 -0.93
C ARG A 775 -26.47 -22.59 -0.78
N GLU A 776 -26.22 -23.45 0.19
CA GLU A 776 -27.01 -24.67 0.42
C GLU A 776 -28.47 -24.36 0.80
N ARG A 777 -28.67 -23.31 1.60
CA ARG A 777 -30.00 -22.84 2.00
C ARG A 777 -30.73 -22.23 0.81
N ALA A 778 -30.04 -21.43 -0.01
CA ALA A 778 -30.58 -20.90 -1.25
C ALA A 778 -30.96 -22.00 -2.26
N GLU A 779 -30.12 -23.03 -2.41
CA GLU A 779 -30.37 -24.15 -3.33
C GLU A 779 -31.52 -25.04 -2.85
N SER A 780 -31.56 -25.39 -1.56
CA SER A 780 -32.63 -26.20 -0.99
C SER A 780 -34.01 -25.51 -1.07
N THR A 781 -34.07 -24.20 -0.83
CA THR A 781 -35.32 -23.41 -0.99
C THR A 781 -35.75 -23.31 -2.45
N LYS A 782 -34.80 -23.16 -3.38
CA LYS A 782 -35.05 -23.19 -4.82
C LYS A 782 -35.59 -24.55 -5.27
N LEU A 783 -35.01 -25.66 -4.80
CA LEU A 783 -35.48 -27.02 -5.10
C LEU A 783 -36.88 -27.27 -4.53
N LYS A 784 -37.13 -26.88 -3.28
CA LYS A 784 -38.47 -26.95 -2.67
C LYS A 784 -39.51 -26.17 -3.48
N PHE A 785 -39.16 -24.99 -3.98
CA PHE A 785 -40.04 -24.21 -4.86
C PHE A 785 -40.35 -24.95 -6.18
N GLN A 786 -39.31 -25.44 -6.86
CA GLN A 786 -39.45 -26.16 -8.14
C GLN A 786 -40.30 -27.42 -7.98
N TYR A 787 -40.05 -28.21 -6.93
CA TYR A 787 -40.84 -29.40 -6.62
C TYR A 787 -42.32 -29.06 -6.44
N ARG A 788 -42.64 -28.01 -5.67
CA ARG A 788 -44.03 -27.59 -5.44
C ARG A 788 -44.73 -27.12 -6.71
N ASP A 789 -44.04 -26.37 -7.57
CA ASP A 789 -44.63 -25.86 -8.81
C ASP A 789 -44.86 -26.98 -9.84
N ASN A 790 -43.87 -27.86 -10.01
CA ASN A 790 -43.97 -29.05 -10.86
C ASN A 790 -45.10 -29.97 -10.40
N LYS A 791 -45.16 -30.27 -9.10
CA LYS A 791 -46.23 -31.08 -8.50
C LYS A 791 -47.62 -30.47 -8.74
N ARG A 792 -47.78 -29.16 -8.51
CA ARG A 792 -49.05 -28.45 -8.75
C ARG A 792 -49.45 -28.49 -10.23
N SER A 793 -48.50 -28.31 -11.14
CA SER A 793 -48.74 -28.33 -12.57
C SER A 793 -49.09 -29.73 -13.09
N ALA A 794 -48.37 -30.77 -12.65
CA ALA A 794 -48.65 -32.16 -12.98
C ALA A 794 -50.05 -32.58 -12.50
N ILE A 795 -50.39 -32.32 -11.24
CA ILE A 795 -51.73 -32.61 -10.68
C ILE A 795 -52.81 -31.88 -11.49
N ARG A 796 -52.58 -30.62 -11.88
CA ARG A 796 -53.54 -29.84 -12.68
C ARG A 796 -53.75 -30.46 -14.06
N MET A 797 -52.70 -30.99 -14.70
CA MET A 797 -52.81 -31.67 -15.99
C MET A 797 -53.59 -32.97 -15.86
N LEU A 798 -53.21 -33.84 -14.93
CA LEU A 798 -53.91 -35.11 -14.67
C LEU A 798 -55.40 -34.91 -14.39
N ARG A 799 -55.77 -33.90 -13.59
CA ARG A 799 -57.19 -33.58 -13.34
C ARG A 799 -57.94 -33.17 -14.60
N ARG A 800 -57.33 -32.39 -15.49
CA ARG A 800 -57.95 -31.98 -16.76
C ARG A 800 -58.06 -33.14 -17.74
N ASP A 801 -57.07 -34.03 -17.75
CA ASP A 801 -57.05 -35.22 -18.59
C ASP A 801 -58.13 -36.21 -18.12
N ALA A 802 -58.25 -36.43 -16.81
CA ALA A 802 -59.34 -37.20 -16.20
C ALA A 802 -60.72 -36.62 -16.54
N GLN A 803 -60.89 -35.29 -16.47
CA GLN A 803 -62.13 -34.62 -16.88
C GLN A 803 -62.45 -34.83 -18.36
N PHE A 804 -61.43 -34.80 -19.22
CA PHE A 804 -61.60 -35.03 -20.65
C PHE A 804 -62.04 -36.47 -20.94
N ILE A 805 -61.34 -37.45 -20.35
CA ILE A 805 -61.70 -38.88 -20.46
C ILE A 805 -63.13 -39.08 -20.00
N ALA A 806 -63.52 -38.54 -18.83
CA ALA A 806 -64.87 -38.67 -18.30
C ALA A 806 -65.96 -38.08 -19.23
N ARG A 807 -65.66 -36.98 -19.95
CA ARG A 807 -66.60 -36.39 -20.93
C ARG A 807 -66.73 -37.27 -22.17
N GLU A 808 -65.61 -37.72 -22.73
CA GLU A 808 -65.60 -38.55 -23.94
C GLU A 808 -66.20 -39.93 -23.68
N THR A 809 -65.89 -40.58 -22.56
CA THR A 809 -66.52 -41.87 -22.19
C THR A 809 -68.03 -41.72 -22.05
N LYS A 810 -68.52 -40.66 -21.38
CA LYS A 810 -69.95 -40.38 -21.26
C LYS A 810 -70.61 -40.10 -22.61
N LYS A 811 -69.91 -39.40 -23.51
CA LYS A 811 -70.40 -39.13 -24.87
C LYS A 811 -70.51 -40.41 -25.69
N ILE A 812 -69.47 -41.23 -25.68
CA ILE A 812 -69.43 -42.55 -26.33
C ILE A 812 -70.55 -43.44 -25.78
N GLN A 813 -70.77 -43.45 -24.46
CA GLN A 813 -71.85 -44.22 -23.85
C GLN A 813 -73.23 -43.75 -24.31
N LYS A 814 -73.50 -42.44 -24.27
CA LYS A 814 -74.77 -41.87 -24.77
C LYS A 814 -75.02 -42.21 -26.24
N GLU A 815 -74.00 -42.11 -27.09
CA GLU A 815 -74.13 -42.46 -28.51
C GLU A 815 -74.39 -43.96 -28.71
N LYS A 816 -73.77 -44.84 -27.91
CA LYS A 816 -74.07 -46.27 -27.90
C LYS A 816 -75.51 -46.53 -27.47
N ASP A 817 -75.97 -45.89 -26.39
CA ASP A 817 -77.32 -46.05 -25.86
C ASP A 817 -78.39 -45.58 -26.88
N ILE A 818 -78.17 -44.44 -27.53
CA ILE A 818 -79.07 -43.92 -28.59
C ILE A 818 -79.11 -44.88 -29.79
N LYS A 819 -77.94 -45.35 -30.26
CA LYS A 819 -77.87 -46.32 -31.37
C LYS A 819 -78.55 -47.63 -31.01
N TYR A 820 -78.36 -48.11 -29.79
CA TYR A 820 -79.00 -49.33 -29.28
C TYR A 820 -80.53 -49.15 -29.23
N ALA A 821 -81.03 -48.07 -28.63
CA ALA A 821 -82.45 -47.77 -28.54
C ALA A 821 -83.11 -47.62 -29.93
N ALA A 822 -82.46 -46.93 -30.86
CA ALA A 822 -82.94 -46.80 -32.24
C ALA A 822 -82.97 -48.16 -32.97
N LYS A 823 -81.94 -48.99 -32.79
CA LYS A 823 -81.89 -50.35 -33.35
C LYS A 823 -82.99 -51.22 -32.77
N MET A 824 -83.18 -51.22 -31.46
CA MET A 824 -84.25 -51.98 -30.79
C MET A 824 -85.63 -51.51 -31.25
N LYS A 825 -85.87 -50.20 -31.34
CA LYS A 825 -87.13 -49.64 -31.86
C LYS A 825 -87.40 -50.07 -33.30
N LYS A 826 -86.37 -50.11 -34.15
CA LYS A 826 -86.49 -50.60 -35.53
C LYS A 826 -86.80 -52.09 -35.60
N ILE A 827 -86.08 -52.92 -34.84
CA ILE A 827 -86.32 -54.37 -34.77
C ILE A 827 -87.72 -54.66 -34.22
N HIS A 828 -88.14 -53.99 -33.15
CA HIS A 828 -89.48 -54.10 -32.61
C HIS A 828 -90.54 -53.67 -33.63
N GLY A 829 -90.30 -52.58 -34.37
CA GLY A 829 -91.19 -52.13 -35.44
C GLY A 829 -91.32 -53.14 -36.59
N GLN A 830 -90.22 -53.82 -36.96
CA GLN A 830 -90.24 -54.88 -37.97
C GLN A 830 -91.00 -56.13 -37.48
N LEU A 831 -90.75 -56.58 -36.25
CA LEU A 831 -91.47 -57.69 -35.63
C LEU A 831 -92.99 -57.45 -35.52
N THR A 832 -93.41 -56.20 -35.31
CA THR A 832 -94.84 -55.84 -35.29
C THR A 832 -95.48 -55.74 -36.67
N GLN A 833 -94.72 -55.76 -37.76
CA GLN A 833 -95.25 -55.77 -39.13
C GLN A 833 -95.37 -57.18 -39.71
N GLU A 834 -94.68 -58.18 -39.14
CA GLU A 834 -94.75 -59.59 -39.57
C GLU A 834 -95.85 -60.40 -38.85
N ASN A 835 -96.51 -59.82 -37.85
CA ASN A 835 -97.77 -60.31 -37.24
C ASN A 835 -98.93 -59.40 -37.66
#